data_AF-A0A4S9UVR2-F1
#
_entry.id   AF-A0A4S9UVR2-F1
#
_cell.length_a   1.000
_cell.length_b   1.000
_cell.length_c   1.000
_cell.angle_alpha   90.00
_cell.angle_beta   90.00
_cell.angle_gamma   90.00
#
_symmetry.space_group_name_H-M   'P 1'
#
loop_
_entity.id
_entity.type
_entity.pdbx_description
1 polymer ?
#
loop_
_entity_poly.entity_id
_entity_poly.type
_entity_poly.pdbx_seq_one_letter_code
_entity_poly.pdbx_strand_id
1 'polypeptide(L)'
;MGRFHPVYLGRSDGMLETATKHGARITKEPNKPTPKQLDDKPKADGVKDYYREVAIDESKHMDWRRKLAAMLARDIGLDQEKGYILAHFPENYRLFEHVKTAKKGEGEPKTKTHAGGGNERQDAYLYGHPLGRKKRFRSPGDFYPHLLWLATDTEGDSDNCTCKICCPEELDASVKERDPNTQPALARRPSTQTSQSRPSNTPTPAPSTSAPATLPARLAASAQQPVSPAPAAQSAARTPAKPMDYDIDRQYGIFLFRQGEMVWFDRMGAWGLGVITERWKVGNNSNYRVQPLSYPDHYTQSVVITKDVDLRPWLAWTVPPYTHERLNTISHALHYNTFDFESMAQGKFGQGTTEIDASIMAAKAIDAAYTPFGPESRQDLPSYTEIRWSGMYLGAEKIWLNEPVRLVAPPGQAATRVLVVRAIVERSHKATPQTPQPYSSVSIIGDVFVMLPHEPTTMSQAPNGIVAGSDTANVPSRMLEDIRRRNIFTIQARGSAHVWRLTERNKVVDMKDIRGRWYESTLFLPILLPGQAAEYDQKAREGVIKEVLGMMNGHGDCNTKDGTRLIPDTRAPKREQAFGKAVPQRTVIVEGVKQPQQQQMPPQQQQPSRMVTNNGAVGSGYQSHGGHQSHASVAAASNTASASAPPQQMSENPSTGFEEFMDLDGLGGGDIMGGFDQSYV
;
A
#
# COMPACT_ATOMS: atom_id res chain seq x y z
N MET A 1 -5.61 10.32 -47.74
CA MET A 1 -5.00 9.66 -46.57
C MET A 1 -4.30 10.72 -45.76
N GLY A 2 -4.58 10.83 -44.46
CA GLY A 2 -3.87 11.79 -43.60
C GLY A 2 -2.36 11.49 -43.60
N ARG A 3 -1.53 12.54 -43.57
CA ARG A 3 -0.07 12.41 -43.57
C ARG A 3 0.37 11.88 -42.21
N PHE A 4 0.72 10.59 -42.13
CA PHE A 4 1.25 9.98 -40.90
C PHE A 4 2.73 10.35 -40.73
N HIS A 5 3.13 10.63 -39.50
CA HIS A 5 4.52 10.89 -39.12
C HIS A 5 5.21 9.55 -38.81
N PRO A 6 6.33 9.21 -39.48
CA PRO A 6 7.03 7.96 -39.24
C PRO A 6 7.73 7.97 -37.88
N VAL A 7 7.59 6.89 -37.13
CA VAL A 7 8.29 6.61 -35.87
C VAL A 7 9.28 5.49 -36.11
N TYR A 8 10.55 5.74 -35.75
CA TYR A 8 11.64 4.77 -35.85
C TYR A 8 11.97 4.26 -34.45
N LEU A 9 12.23 2.96 -34.34
CA LEU A 9 12.56 2.33 -33.06
C LEU A 9 14.08 2.16 -32.98
N GLY A 10 14.66 2.58 -31.85
CA GLY A 10 16.11 2.56 -31.63
C GLY A 10 16.67 1.20 -31.25
N ARG A 11 15.83 0.24 -30.84
CA ARG A 11 16.23 -1.10 -30.40
C ARG A 11 15.31 -2.19 -30.95
N SER A 12 15.87 -3.38 -31.12
CA SER A 12 15.13 -4.62 -31.28
C SER A 12 15.82 -5.75 -30.53
N ASP A 13 15.03 -6.67 -29.98
CA ASP A 13 15.47 -7.97 -29.47
C ASP A 13 15.14 -9.11 -30.45
N GLY A 14 14.61 -8.79 -31.64
CA GLY A 14 14.10 -9.78 -32.57
C GLY A 14 15.17 -10.76 -33.06
N MET A 15 14.83 -12.05 -33.08
CA MET A 15 15.68 -13.13 -33.59
C MET A 15 14.98 -13.88 -34.73
N LEU A 16 15.65 -14.03 -35.87
CA LEU A 16 15.18 -14.84 -37.01
C LEU A 16 15.30 -16.36 -36.75
N GLU A 17 16.23 -16.76 -35.89
CA GLU A 17 16.46 -18.14 -35.46
C GLU A 17 16.70 -18.18 -33.96
N THR A 18 16.23 -19.25 -33.31
CA THR A 18 16.38 -19.47 -31.87
C THR A 18 17.00 -20.85 -31.61
N ALA A 19 17.91 -20.95 -30.66
CA ALA A 19 18.53 -22.21 -30.27
C ALA A 19 17.78 -22.84 -29.09
N THR A 20 17.24 -24.04 -29.28
CA THR A 20 16.59 -24.81 -28.21
C THR A 20 17.53 -25.93 -27.76
N LYS A 21 17.79 -26.01 -26.45
CA LYS A 21 18.66 -27.02 -25.86
C LYS A 21 17.83 -28.22 -25.40
N HIS A 22 18.06 -29.38 -26.01
CA HIS A 22 17.48 -30.66 -25.58
C HIS A 22 18.62 -31.53 -25.03
N GLY A 23 18.80 -31.50 -23.71
CA GLY A 23 19.93 -32.14 -23.05
C GLY A 23 21.26 -31.49 -23.45
N ALA A 24 22.21 -32.28 -23.97
CA ALA A 24 23.50 -31.77 -24.42
C ALA A 24 23.49 -31.17 -25.84
N ARG A 25 22.39 -31.33 -26.60
CA ARG A 25 22.33 -30.95 -28.03
C ARG A 25 21.57 -29.63 -28.21
N ILE A 26 22.18 -28.68 -28.92
CA ILE A 26 21.56 -27.40 -29.29
C ILE A 26 21.05 -27.51 -30.73
N THR A 27 19.75 -27.33 -30.94
CA THR A 27 19.13 -27.31 -32.27
C THR A 27 18.67 -25.90 -32.59
N LYS A 28 19.15 -25.35 -33.72
CA LYS A 28 18.71 -24.04 -34.24
C LYS A 28 17.38 -24.22 -34.98
N GLU A 29 16.40 -23.41 -34.63
CA GLU A 29 15.09 -23.41 -35.26
C GLU A 29 14.70 -22.01 -35.77
N PRO A 30 14.13 -21.90 -37.00
CA PRO A 30 13.63 -20.63 -37.50
C PRO A 30 12.44 -20.10 -36.69
N ASN A 31 12.48 -18.82 -36.34
CA ASN A 31 11.43 -18.10 -35.62
C ASN A 31 10.33 -17.60 -36.57
N LYS A 32 9.68 -18.54 -37.25
CA LYS A 32 8.59 -18.30 -38.20
C LYS A 32 7.61 -19.49 -38.19
N PRO A 33 6.51 -19.52 -38.96
CA PRO A 33 5.69 -20.72 -39.11
C PRO A 33 6.50 -21.93 -39.61
N THR A 34 6.08 -23.16 -39.27
CA THR A 34 6.79 -24.39 -39.69
C THR A 34 6.76 -24.58 -41.20
N PRO A 35 7.73 -25.29 -41.81
CA PRO A 35 7.68 -25.57 -43.25
C PRO A 35 6.36 -26.20 -43.69
N LYS A 36 5.77 -27.08 -42.88
CA LYS A 36 4.45 -27.67 -43.13
C LYS A 36 3.30 -26.66 -43.09
N GLN A 37 3.42 -25.63 -42.25
CA GLN A 37 2.41 -24.56 -42.15
C GLN A 37 2.56 -23.51 -43.26
N LEU A 38 3.70 -23.44 -43.92
CA LEU A 38 3.92 -22.57 -45.08
C LEU A 38 3.55 -23.26 -46.40
N ASP A 39 3.20 -24.56 -46.37
CA ASP A 39 2.84 -25.31 -47.57
C ASP A 39 1.46 -24.88 -48.08
N ASP A 40 1.45 -24.18 -49.21
CA ASP A 40 0.26 -23.61 -49.84
C ASP A 40 -0.43 -24.56 -50.83
N LYS A 41 0.02 -25.83 -50.88
CA LYS A 41 -0.60 -26.87 -51.68
C LYS A 41 -2.00 -27.20 -51.13
N PRO A 42 -3.00 -27.35 -51.99
CA PRO A 42 -4.34 -27.73 -51.55
C PRO A 42 -4.32 -29.12 -50.91
N LYS A 43 -5.02 -29.26 -49.79
CA LYS A 43 -5.25 -30.55 -49.12
C LYS A 43 -6.15 -31.43 -50.00
N ALA A 44 -6.30 -32.72 -49.63
CA ALA A 44 -7.06 -33.71 -50.39
C ALA A 44 -8.52 -33.31 -50.69
N ASP A 45 -9.05 -32.34 -49.95
CA ASP A 45 -10.39 -31.79 -50.08
C ASP A 45 -10.46 -30.43 -50.83
N GLY A 46 -9.35 -30.03 -51.48
CA GLY A 46 -9.23 -28.78 -52.24
C GLY A 46 -9.02 -27.53 -51.39
N VAL A 47 -9.00 -27.65 -50.06
CA VAL A 47 -8.81 -26.51 -49.13
C VAL A 47 -7.34 -26.18 -49.00
N LYS A 48 -6.97 -24.92 -49.21
CA LYS A 48 -5.68 -24.37 -48.81
C LYS A 48 -5.77 -23.83 -47.39
N ASP A 49 -4.78 -24.18 -46.57
CA ASP A 49 -4.72 -23.85 -45.14
C ASP A 49 -3.25 -23.69 -44.75
N TYR A 50 -2.75 -22.47 -44.88
CA TYR A 50 -1.32 -22.16 -44.80
C TYR A 50 -1.07 -20.74 -44.28
N TYR A 51 0.17 -20.47 -43.87
CA TYR A 51 0.64 -19.17 -43.42
C TYR A 51 1.47 -18.52 -44.53
N ARG A 52 1.31 -17.22 -44.73
CA ARG A 52 2.20 -16.42 -45.61
C ARG A 52 2.67 -15.17 -44.90
N GLU A 53 3.87 -14.70 -45.25
CA GLU A 53 4.37 -13.41 -44.77
C GLU A 53 3.55 -12.28 -45.40
N VAL A 54 3.20 -11.27 -44.60
CA VAL A 54 2.44 -10.09 -45.04
C VAL A 54 3.44 -9.03 -45.47
N ALA A 55 3.33 -8.51 -46.70
CA ALA A 55 4.23 -7.47 -47.18
C ALA A 55 3.95 -6.11 -46.49
N ILE A 56 4.97 -5.25 -46.43
CA ILE A 56 4.94 -3.99 -45.64
C ILE A 56 3.91 -2.97 -46.13
N ASP A 57 3.58 -3.02 -47.41
CA ASP A 57 2.63 -2.19 -48.14
C ASP A 57 1.20 -2.75 -48.10
N GLU A 58 1.01 -4.00 -47.65
CA GLU A 58 -0.33 -4.56 -47.47
C GLU A 58 -1.09 -3.87 -46.32
N SER A 59 -2.39 -3.68 -46.51
CA SER A 59 -3.25 -2.94 -45.56
C SER A 59 -3.17 -3.51 -44.13
N LYS A 60 -3.07 -4.83 -43.98
CA LYS A 60 -2.97 -5.50 -42.68
C LYS A 60 -1.66 -5.16 -41.96
N HIS A 61 -0.56 -5.06 -42.68
CA HIS A 61 0.73 -4.66 -42.11
C HIS A 61 0.74 -3.16 -41.74
N MET A 62 0.17 -2.31 -42.59
CA MET A 62 0.02 -0.88 -42.29
C MET A 62 -0.87 -0.65 -41.05
N ASP A 63 -1.94 -1.42 -40.88
CA ASP A 63 -2.84 -1.35 -39.72
C ASP A 63 -2.13 -1.67 -38.41
N TRP A 64 -1.31 -2.72 -38.39
CA TRP A 64 -0.49 -3.06 -37.24
C TRP A 64 0.45 -1.91 -36.87
N ARG A 65 1.21 -1.39 -37.85
CA ARG A 65 2.18 -0.31 -37.63
C ARG A 65 1.51 0.99 -37.16
N ARG A 66 0.32 1.32 -37.67
CA ARG A 66 -0.45 2.51 -37.23
C ARG A 66 -0.96 2.36 -35.80
N LYS A 67 -1.54 1.20 -35.44
CA LYS A 67 -2.04 0.94 -34.09
C LYS A 67 -0.93 0.99 -33.06
N LEU A 68 0.20 0.36 -33.35
CA LEU A 68 1.37 0.36 -32.47
C LEU A 68 1.95 1.76 -32.27
N ALA A 69 2.14 2.53 -33.35
CA ALA A 69 2.64 3.90 -33.23
C ALA A 69 1.68 4.85 -32.50
N ALA A 70 0.37 4.68 -32.69
CA ALA A 70 -0.63 5.47 -31.98
C ALA A 70 -0.64 5.18 -30.47
N MET A 71 -0.47 3.92 -30.07
CA MET A 71 -0.30 3.57 -28.66
C MET A 71 1.01 4.12 -28.12
N LEU A 72 2.12 3.93 -28.84
CA LEU A 72 3.44 4.41 -28.42
C LEU A 72 3.49 5.94 -28.25
N ALA A 73 2.95 6.68 -29.21
CA ALA A 73 2.87 8.13 -29.17
C ALA A 73 2.11 8.65 -27.93
N ARG A 74 1.10 7.92 -27.46
CA ARG A 74 0.34 8.26 -26.24
C ARG A 74 1.20 8.13 -24.99
N ASP A 75 1.87 7.00 -24.83
CA ASP A 75 2.54 6.68 -23.58
C ASP A 75 3.89 7.40 -23.43
N ILE A 76 4.55 7.77 -24.53
CA ILE A 76 5.78 8.58 -24.50
C ILE A 76 5.51 10.10 -24.64
N GLY A 77 4.23 10.50 -24.63
CA GLY A 77 3.84 11.92 -24.59
C GLY A 77 4.07 12.71 -25.88
N LEU A 78 3.97 12.08 -27.06
CA LEU A 78 3.98 12.79 -28.34
C LEU A 78 2.66 13.56 -28.57
N ASP A 79 2.69 14.48 -29.52
CA ASP A 79 1.56 15.34 -29.90
C ASP A 79 0.36 14.52 -30.43
N GLN A 80 -0.73 14.46 -29.65
CA GLN A 80 -1.89 13.62 -29.94
C GLN A 80 -2.75 14.14 -31.11
N GLU A 81 -2.52 15.35 -31.60
CA GLU A 81 -3.21 15.89 -32.78
C GLU A 81 -2.62 15.34 -34.10
N LYS A 82 -1.44 14.71 -34.04
CA LYS A 82 -0.77 14.11 -35.20
C LYS A 82 -1.04 12.61 -35.31
N GLY A 83 -1.21 12.13 -36.54
CA GLY A 83 -1.21 10.71 -36.84
C GLY A 83 0.23 10.18 -36.93
N TYR A 84 0.52 9.05 -36.28
CA TYR A 84 1.82 8.37 -36.32
C TYR A 84 1.73 6.97 -36.96
N ILE A 85 2.83 6.50 -37.55
CA ILE A 85 2.99 5.14 -38.06
C ILE A 85 4.41 4.65 -37.77
N LEU A 86 4.58 3.39 -37.34
CA LEU A 86 5.93 2.83 -37.27
C LEU A 86 6.50 2.73 -38.68
N ALA A 87 7.73 3.19 -38.91
CA ALA A 87 8.38 3.07 -40.21
C ALA A 87 8.50 1.59 -40.61
N HIS A 88 8.98 0.77 -39.68
CA HIS A 88 9.09 -0.69 -39.76
C HIS A 88 8.72 -1.30 -38.39
N PHE A 89 8.49 -2.61 -38.32
CA PHE A 89 8.54 -3.29 -37.02
C PHE A 89 9.98 -3.25 -36.46
N PRO A 90 10.19 -3.50 -35.15
CA PRO A 90 11.54 -3.74 -34.64
C PRO A 90 12.26 -4.77 -35.51
N GLU A 91 13.56 -4.60 -35.67
CA GLU A 91 14.39 -5.46 -36.51
C GLU A 91 14.14 -6.95 -36.23
N ASN A 92 14.10 -7.77 -37.28
CA ASN A 92 13.81 -9.21 -37.23
C ASN A 92 12.41 -9.65 -36.77
N TYR A 93 11.49 -8.73 -36.47
CA TYR A 93 10.07 -9.09 -36.32
C TYR A 93 9.36 -9.15 -37.67
N ARG A 94 8.64 -10.24 -37.93
CA ARG A 94 7.96 -10.53 -39.20
C ARG A 94 6.50 -10.92 -38.98
N LEU A 95 5.59 -10.32 -39.75
CA LEU A 95 4.16 -10.56 -39.64
C LEU A 95 3.73 -11.63 -40.66
N PHE A 96 3.04 -12.66 -40.18
CA PHE A 96 2.46 -13.71 -41.00
C PHE A 96 0.96 -13.73 -40.84
N GLU A 97 0.22 -13.97 -41.91
CA GLU A 97 -1.22 -14.22 -41.86
C GLU A 97 -1.55 -15.67 -42.16
N HIS A 98 -2.62 -16.15 -41.54
CA HIS A 98 -3.18 -17.47 -41.77
C HIS A 98 -4.28 -17.37 -42.84
N VAL A 99 -4.05 -18.06 -43.96
CA VAL A 99 -4.94 -18.09 -45.12
C VAL A 99 -5.64 -19.44 -45.18
N LYS A 100 -6.98 -19.42 -45.13
CA LYS A 100 -7.84 -20.58 -45.33
C LYS A 100 -8.85 -20.30 -46.43
N THR A 101 -8.99 -21.22 -47.40
CA THR A 101 -9.96 -21.09 -48.51
C THR A 101 -11.11 -22.08 -48.33
N ALA A 102 -12.36 -21.64 -48.46
CA ALA A 102 -13.53 -22.50 -48.33
C ALA A 102 -13.64 -23.55 -49.47
N LYS A 103 -14.29 -24.69 -49.19
CA LYS A 103 -14.57 -25.74 -50.19
C LYS A 103 -15.48 -25.21 -51.30
N LYS A 104 -15.17 -25.54 -52.55
CA LYS A 104 -16.06 -25.26 -53.69
C LYS A 104 -17.31 -26.14 -53.58
N GLY A 105 -18.47 -25.54 -53.28
CA GLY A 105 -19.77 -26.21 -53.38
C GLY A 105 -20.81 -25.84 -52.33
N GLU A 106 -20.43 -25.23 -51.21
CA GLU A 106 -21.40 -24.80 -50.19
C GLU A 106 -21.57 -23.27 -50.22
N GLY A 107 -22.75 -22.86 -50.70
CA GLY A 107 -23.50 -21.66 -50.31
C GLY A 107 -22.79 -20.31 -50.33
N GLU A 108 -23.26 -19.41 -51.21
CA GLU A 108 -22.84 -18.01 -51.28
C GLU A 108 -22.63 -17.35 -49.90
N PRO A 109 -21.49 -16.65 -49.71
CA PRO A 109 -21.15 -16.07 -48.41
C PRO A 109 -22.06 -14.87 -48.11
N LYS A 110 -22.88 -14.97 -47.07
CA LYS A 110 -23.65 -13.83 -46.51
C LYS A 110 -22.68 -12.80 -45.92
N THR A 111 -22.49 -11.73 -46.67
CA THR A 111 -21.65 -10.57 -46.37
C THR A 111 -22.34 -9.62 -45.39
N LYS A 112 -21.75 -9.38 -44.21
CA LYS A 112 -21.82 -8.10 -43.48
C LYS A 112 -20.65 -7.97 -42.51
N THR A 113 -19.57 -7.32 -42.93
CA THR A 113 -18.89 -6.21 -42.23
C THR A 113 -17.71 -5.68 -43.05
N HIS A 114 -17.35 -4.42 -42.78
CA HIS A 114 -16.54 -3.53 -43.58
C HIS A 114 -15.10 -4.00 -43.85
N ALA A 115 -14.64 -3.71 -45.08
CA ALA A 115 -13.30 -3.87 -45.64
C ALA A 115 -12.91 -5.29 -46.09
N GLY A 116 -13.48 -5.71 -47.24
CA GLY A 116 -12.76 -6.44 -48.29
C GLY A 116 -12.47 -7.93 -48.08
N GLY A 117 -13.27 -8.78 -48.73
CA GLY A 117 -12.91 -10.16 -49.08
C GLY A 117 -13.55 -11.22 -48.19
N GLY A 118 -14.53 -11.94 -48.75
CA GLY A 118 -15.30 -12.99 -48.07
C GLY A 118 -14.53 -14.28 -47.78
N ASN A 119 -13.48 -14.20 -46.96
CA ASN A 119 -12.88 -15.36 -46.32
C ASN A 119 -13.09 -15.32 -44.80
N GLU A 120 -13.25 -16.53 -44.25
CA GLU A 120 -13.09 -16.85 -42.83
C GLU A 120 -11.95 -16.04 -42.21
N ARG A 121 -12.14 -15.52 -40.97
CA ARG A 121 -11.26 -14.58 -40.27
C ARG A 121 -9.77 -14.93 -40.48
N GLN A 122 -9.06 -14.10 -41.25
CA GLN A 122 -7.63 -14.28 -41.52
C GLN A 122 -6.78 -13.64 -40.41
N ASP A 123 -6.53 -14.42 -39.35
CA ASP A 123 -5.70 -14.00 -38.22
C ASP A 123 -4.24 -13.77 -38.63
N ALA A 124 -3.59 -12.76 -38.04
CA ALA A 124 -2.18 -12.45 -38.26
C ALA A 124 -1.36 -12.51 -36.96
N TYR A 125 -0.11 -12.93 -37.11
CA TYR A 125 0.80 -13.26 -36.02
C TYR A 125 2.16 -12.64 -36.27
N LEU A 126 2.68 -11.92 -35.28
CA LEU A 126 4.02 -11.33 -35.32
C LEU A 126 5.02 -12.27 -34.65
N TYR A 127 5.97 -12.76 -35.43
CA TYR A 127 7.08 -13.61 -35.00
C TYR A 127 8.35 -12.77 -34.83
N GLY A 128 9.30 -13.25 -34.01
CA GLY A 128 10.58 -12.56 -33.77
C GLY A 128 11.08 -12.65 -32.32
N HIS A 129 10.21 -12.95 -31.35
CA HIS A 129 10.58 -12.95 -29.93
C HIS A 129 11.75 -13.93 -29.59
N PRO A 130 12.71 -13.57 -28.73
CA PRO A 130 13.88 -14.40 -28.36
C PRO A 130 13.54 -15.81 -27.84
N LEU A 131 12.41 -15.96 -27.16
CA LEU A 131 11.89 -17.25 -26.66
C LEU A 131 11.34 -18.18 -27.77
N GLY A 132 11.44 -17.78 -29.04
CA GLY A 132 11.25 -18.63 -30.20
C GLY A 132 9.82 -18.73 -30.72
N ARG A 133 9.64 -19.52 -31.79
CA ARG A 133 8.44 -19.52 -32.66
C ARG A 133 7.10 -19.78 -31.98
N LYS A 134 7.12 -20.43 -30.81
CA LYS A 134 5.89 -20.71 -30.02
C LYS A 134 5.40 -19.45 -29.30
N LYS A 135 6.30 -18.50 -29.05
CA LYS A 135 6.07 -17.24 -28.36
C LYS A 135 5.88 -16.10 -29.37
N ARG A 136 4.79 -16.18 -30.14
CA ARG A 136 4.38 -15.17 -31.14
C ARG A 136 3.25 -14.29 -30.63
N PHE A 137 3.21 -13.03 -31.07
CA PHE A 137 2.15 -12.09 -30.71
C PHE A 137 0.97 -12.19 -31.67
N ARG A 138 -0.26 -12.13 -31.15
CA ARG A 138 -1.50 -12.35 -31.94
C ARG A 138 -2.24 -11.07 -32.33
N SER A 139 -1.83 -9.93 -31.79
CA SER A 139 -2.43 -8.63 -32.11
C SER A 139 -1.47 -7.47 -31.81
N PRO A 140 -1.71 -6.26 -32.33
CA PRO A 140 -0.93 -5.09 -31.96
C PRO A 140 -0.92 -4.82 -30.45
N GLY A 141 -2.08 -4.95 -29.78
CA GLY A 141 -2.17 -4.74 -28.34
C GLY A 141 -1.42 -5.79 -27.52
N ASP A 142 -1.27 -6.99 -28.09
CA ASP A 142 -0.50 -8.08 -27.50
C ASP A 142 1.00 -7.82 -27.50
N PHE A 143 1.48 -7.21 -28.59
CA PHE A 143 2.88 -6.84 -28.76
C PHE A 143 3.24 -5.52 -28.07
N TYR A 144 2.26 -4.65 -27.85
CA TYR A 144 2.51 -3.28 -27.42
C TYR A 144 3.32 -3.14 -26.12
N PRO A 145 3.06 -3.91 -25.03
CA PRO A 145 3.90 -3.82 -23.83
C PRO A 145 5.37 -4.14 -24.12
N HIS A 146 5.64 -5.08 -25.02
CA HIS A 146 7.00 -5.41 -25.47
C HIS A 146 7.61 -4.29 -26.30
N LEU A 147 6.81 -3.70 -27.19
CA LEU A 147 7.23 -2.55 -28.00
C LEU A 147 7.54 -1.31 -27.15
N LEU A 148 6.72 -1.05 -26.12
CA LEU A 148 6.93 0.05 -25.20
C LEU A 148 8.25 -0.14 -24.44
N TRP A 149 8.47 -1.34 -23.88
CA TRP A 149 9.75 -1.70 -23.28
C TRP A 149 10.93 -1.51 -24.24
N LEU A 150 10.84 -1.98 -25.49
CA LEU A 150 11.87 -1.75 -26.52
C LEU A 150 12.14 -0.26 -26.79
N ALA A 151 11.16 0.62 -26.56
CA ALA A 151 11.26 2.04 -26.84
C ALA A 151 11.67 2.89 -25.63
N THR A 152 11.41 2.45 -24.39
CA THR A 152 11.57 3.27 -23.17
C THR A 152 12.66 2.79 -22.23
N ASP A 153 12.94 1.49 -22.20
CA ASP A 153 14.00 0.95 -21.35
C ASP A 153 15.32 1.10 -22.12
N THR A 154 16.32 1.81 -21.58
CA THR A 154 17.60 2.03 -22.30
C THR A 154 18.58 0.88 -22.17
N GLU A 155 18.49 0.08 -21.11
CA GLU A 155 19.46 -0.97 -20.77
C GLU A 155 19.11 -2.32 -21.42
N GLY A 156 17.83 -2.51 -21.76
CA GLY A 156 17.33 -3.72 -22.40
C GLY A 156 17.16 -4.86 -21.43
N ASP A 157 16.88 -4.55 -20.17
CA ASP A 157 16.61 -5.56 -19.16
C ASP A 157 15.25 -6.22 -19.40
N SER A 158 15.26 -7.54 -19.65
CA SER A 158 14.05 -8.31 -19.93
C SER A 158 13.07 -8.36 -18.76
N ASP A 159 13.54 -8.14 -17.53
CA ASP A 159 12.70 -8.17 -16.33
C ASP A 159 11.82 -6.93 -16.20
N ASN A 160 12.20 -5.82 -16.86
CA ASN A 160 11.37 -4.62 -16.97
C ASN A 160 10.27 -4.75 -18.05
N CYS A 161 10.25 -5.84 -18.81
CA CYS A 161 9.26 -6.07 -19.86
C CYS A 161 7.99 -6.71 -19.31
N THR A 162 6.88 -5.97 -19.34
CA THR A 162 5.57 -6.42 -18.86
C THR A 162 4.74 -7.16 -19.90
N CYS A 163 5.32 -7.61 -21.03
CA CYS A 163 4.56 -8.34 -22.03
C CYS A 163 4.24 -9.76 -21.58
N LYS A 164 3.11 -10.33 -22.01
CA LYS A 164 2.66 -11.67 -21.60
C LYS A 164 3.63 -12.81 -21.94
N ILE A 165 4.60 -12.53 -22.80
CA ILE A 165 5.59 -13.52 -23.25
C ILE A 165 6.79 -13.52 -22.30
N CYS A 166 7.27 -12.34 -21.88
CA CYS A 166 8.37 -12.17 -20.92
C CYS A 166 7.89 -12.41 -19.47
N CYS A 167 6.67 -12.00 -19.15
CA CYS A 167 6.03 -12.21 -17.85
C CYS A 167 4.72 -13.01 -18.01
N PRO A 168 4.79 -14.37 -18.06
CA PRO A 168 3.60 -15.21 -18.27
C PRO A 168 2.64 -15.24 -17.08
N GLU A 169 3.12 -15.04 -15.84
CA GLU A 169 2.30 -15.21 -14.62
C GLU A 169 1.49 -13.95 -14.25
N GLU A 170 1.89 -12.74 -14.66
CA GLU A 170 1.17 -11.51 -14.28
C GLU A 170 0.00 -11.15 -15.21
N LEU A 171 -0.09 -11.73 -16.42
CA LEU A 171 -1.09 -11.35 -17.44
C LEU A 171 -2.20 -12.39 -17.70
N ASP A 172 -2.05 -13.65 -17.29
CA ASP A 172 -3.12 -14.64 -17.45
C ASP A 172 -4.31 -14.41 -16.50
N ALA A 173 -4.17 -13.54 -15.49
CA ALA A 173 -5.25 -13.11 -14.61
C ALA A 173 -6.10 -11.93 -15.14
N SER A 174 -5.67 -11.23 -16.20
CA SER A 174 -6.33 -9.99 -16.67
C SER A 174 -6.99 -10.05 -18.06
N VAL A 175 -6.94 -11.20 -18.77
CA VAL A 175 -7.37 -11.28 -20.19
C VAL A 175 -8.66 -12.10 -20.44
N LYS A 176 -9.25 -12.76 -19.45
CA LYS A 176 -10.45 -13.59 -19.65
C LYS A 176 -11.76 -13.00 -19.11
N GLU A 177 -12.13 -11.79 -19.54
CA GLU A 177 -13.53 -11.45 -19.78
C GLU A 177 -13.65 -10.43 -20.93
N ARG A 178 -13.61 -10.93 -22.17
CA ARG A 178 -14.35 -10.33 -23.31
C ARG A 178 -14.86 -11.45 -24.20
N ASP A 179 -16.16 -11.71 -24.12
CA ASP A 179 -16.89 -12.52 -25.10
C ASP A 179 -17.21 -11.65 -26.33
N PRO A 180 -17.10 -12.14 -27.59
CA PRO A 180 -17.11 -11.32 -28.81
C PRO A 180 -18.49 -10.88 -29.35
N ASN A 181 -19.58 -10.92 -28.60
CA ASN A 181 -20.91 -10.70 -29.18
C ASN A 181 -21.69 -9.52 -28.58
N THR A 182 -21.28 -8.28 -28.89
CA THR A 182 -22.22 -7.14 -28.92
C THR A 182 -21.71 -6.04 -29.85
N GLN A 183 -22.53 -5.67 -30.84
CA GLN A 183 -22.30 -4.56 -31.76
C GLN A 183 -22.40 -3.20 -31.02
N PRO A 184 -21.60 -2.18 -31.39
CA PRO A 184 -21.72 -0.86 -30.80
C PRO A 184 -22.91 -0.10 -31.41
N ALA A 185 -23.96 0.10 -30.61
CA ALA A 185 -24.99 1.09 -30.89
C ALA A 185 -24.44 2.49 -30.56
N LEU A 186 -24.35 3.33 -31.59
CA LEU A 186 -24.07 4.76 -31.48
C LEU A 186 -25.23 5.47 -30.74
N ALA A 187 -25.00 5.87 -29.49
CA ALA A 187 -25.85 6.84 -28.81
C ALA A 187 -25.38 8.28 -29.14
N ARG A 188 -25.96 8.78 -30.23
CA ARG A 188 -26.40 10.16 -30.47
C ARG A 188 -26.19 11.13 -29.28
N ARG A 189 -25.17 12.01 -29.35
CA ARG A 189 -25.22 13.31 -28.65
C ARG A 189 -26.09 14.28 -29.47
N PRO A 190 -26.89 15.14 -28.82
CA PRO A 190 -27.63 16.19 -29.51
C PRO A 190 -26.65 17.25 -30.04
N SER A 191 -26.80 17.54 -31.32
CA SER A 191 -26.10 18.56 -32.07
C SER A 191 -26.64 19.96 -31.75
N THR A 192 -25.82 20.82 -31.16
CA THR A 192 -25.94 22.28 -31.31
C THR A 192 -24.87 22.74 -32.29
N GLN A 193 -25.32 23.13 -33.48
CA GLN A 193 -24.52 23.64 -34.58
C GLN A 193 -24.06 25.08 -34.32
N THR A 194 -22.76 25.31 -34.49
CA THR A 194 -22.13 26.55 -34.95
C THR A 194 -20.99 26.11 -35.87
N SER A 195 -20.61 26.75 -36.97
CA SER A 195 -21.22 27.68 -37.92
C SER A 195 -20.20 27.75 -39.06
N GLN A 196 -20.60 27.64 -40.33
CA GLN A 196 -19.76 28.04 -41.47
C GLN A 196 -20.33 29.29 -42.11
N SER A 197 -19.47 30.28 -42.22
CA SER A 197 -19.67 31.62 -42.76
C SER A 197 -19.33 31.71 -44.25
N ARG A 198 -20.14 32.46 -45.01
CA ARG A 198 -19.66 33.47 -45.98
C ARG A 198 -20.73 34.57 -46.18
N PRO A 199 -20.34 35.81 -46.57
CA PRO A 199 -20.98 37.03 -46.12
C PRO A 199 -21.80 37.75 -47.20
N SER A 200 -22.66 38.70 -46.79
CA SER A 200 -22.74 40.04 -47.40
C SER A 200 -23.62 41.01 -46.61
N ASN A 201 -23.06 42.22 -46.42
CA ASN A 201 -23.66 43.55 -46.30
C ASN A 201 -24.32 44.03 -44.97
N THR A 202 -23.53 44.82 -44.22
CA THR A 202 -23.73 46.23 -43.75
C THR A 202 -25.12 46.90 -43.83
N PRO A 203 -25.39 48.01 -43.08
CA PRO A 203 -25.12 48.28 -41.64
C PRO A 203 -26.22 49.14 -40.91
N THR A 204 -26.24 49.10 -39.56
CA THR A 204 -26.63 50.19 -38.59
C THR A 204 -28.09 50.73 -38.56
N PRO A 205 -28.51 51.55 -37.55
CA PRO A 205 -28.22 51.54 -36.10
C PRO A 205 -29.47 51.81 -35.19
N ALA A 206 -29.47 51.24 -33.96
CA ALA A 206 -29.93 51.82 -32.67
C ALA A 206 -31.34 52.47 -32.54
N PRO A 207 -31.77 53.01 -31.36
CA PRO A 207 -31.56 52.64 -29.96
C PRO A 207 -32.90 52.56 -29.16
N SER A 208 -32.77 52.47 -27.83
CA SER A 208 -33.60 53.16 -26.81
C SER A 208 -34.57 52.27 -26.00
N THR A 209 -34.30 52.12 -24.69
CA THR A 209 -35.00 52.74 -23.52
C THR A 209 -36.38 52.12 -23.27
N SER A 210 -36.88 51.87 -22.07
CA SER A 210 -36.60 52.27 -20.69
C SER A 210 -37.49 51.42 -19.77
N ALA A 211 -37.14 51.35 -18.49
CA ALA A 211 -37.89 50.76 -17.38
C ALA A 211 -39.25 51.47 -17.11
N PRO A 212 -39.84 51.40 -15.89
CA PRO A 212 -40.45 50.28 -15.15
C PRO A 212 -41.92 50.63 -14.77
N ALA A 213 -42.68 49.75 -14.07
CA ALA A 213 -43.64 50.14 -13.00
C ALA A 213 -44.60 49.00 -12.53
N THR A 214 -44.48 48.66 -11.24
CA THR A 214 -45.52 48.47 -10.18
C THR A 214 -46.88 47.76 -10.44
N LEU A 215 -47.09 46.69 -9.63
CA LEU A 215 -48.19 46.36 -8.64
C LEU A 215 -49.65 46.80 -8.93
N PRO A 216 -50.73 46.16 -8.41
CA PRO A 216 -50.83 45.36 -7.17
C PRO A 216 -51.79 44.12 -7.21
N ALA A 217 -51.89 43.48 -6.03
CA ALA A 217 -52.62 42.27 -5.70
C ALA A 217 -54.17 42.32 -5.82
N ARG A 218 -54.78 41.14 -6.03
CA ARG A 218 -56.10 40.81 -5.47
C ARG A 218 -56.26 39.32 -5.18
N LEU A 219 -56.64 39.05 -3.94
CA LEU A 219 -57.07 37.76 -3.39
C LEU A 219 -58.46 37.40 -3.96
N ALA A 220 -58.67 36.13 -4.34
CA ALA A 220 -59.83 35.33 -3.95
C ALA A 220 -59.79 33.94 -4.59
N ALA A 221 -60.22 32.97 -3.80
CA ALA A 221 -60.14 31.54 -4.00
C ALA A 221 -61.00 31.00 -5.15
N SER A 222 -60.48 29.96 -5.81
CA SER A 222 -61.31 28.98 -6.52
C SER A 222 -60.70 27.59 -6.40
N ALA A 223 -61.61 26.65 -6.19
CA ALA A 223 -61.46 25.27 -5.77
C ALA A 223 -60.41 24.42 -6.48
N GLN A 224 -59.92 23.45 -5.71
CA GLN A 224 -58.97 22.40 -6.02
C GLN A 224 -59.34 21.58 -7.27
N GLN A 225 -58.35 21.40 -8.16
CA GLN A 225 -58.23 20.22 -9.00
C GLN A 225 -57.02 19.39 -8.52
N PRO A 226 -57.08 18.05 -8.56
CA PRO A 226 -56.03 17.20 -8.01
C PRO A 226 -54.79 17.26 -8.92
N VAL A 227 -53.75 17.94 -8.43
CA VAL A 227 -52.44 17.90 -9.06
C VAL A 227 -51.76 16.61 -8.63
N SER A 228 -51.38 15.81 -9.63
CA SER A 228 -50.61 14.58 -9.50
C SER A 228 -49.45 14.73 -8.51
N PRO A 229 -49.11 13.69 -7.72
CA PRO A 229 -47.99 13.77 -6.81
C PRO A 229 -46.71 14.04 -7.60
N ALA A 230 -46.08 15.17 -7.29
CA ALA A 230 -44.70 15.41 -7.67
C ALA A 230 -43.87 14.19 -7.24
N PRO A 231 -42.97 13.65 -8.08
CA PRO A 231 -42.06 12.63 -7.65
C PRO A 231 -41.29 13.20 -6.46
N ALA A 232 -41.46 12.55 -5.30
CA ALA A 232 -40.72 12.85 -4.10
C ALA A 232 -39.25 13.02 -4.50
N ALA A 233 -38.69 14.19 -4.18
CA ALA A 233 -37.25 14.38 -4.20
C ALA A 233 -36.66 13.19 -3.46
N GLN A 234 -36.02 12.29 -4.22
CA GLN A 234 -35.38 11.12 -3.66
C GLN A 234 -34.43 11.66 -2.60
N SER A 235 -34.74 11.32 -1.35
CA SER A 235 -33.89 11.59 -0.21
C SER A 235 -32.50 11.12 -0.59
N ALA A 236 -31.58 12.08 -0.80
CA ALA A 236 -30.16 11.77 -0.94
C ALA A 236 -29.82 10.86 0.26
N ALA A 237 -29.44 9.62 -0.04
CA ALA A 237 -29.08 8.66 0.99
C ALA A 237 -28.03 9.34 1.89
N ARG A 238 -28.41 9.65 3.13
CA ARG A 238 -27.49 10.23 4.10
C ARG A 238 -26.35 9.24 4.25
N THR A 239 -25.15 9.64 3.85
CA THR A 239 -23.94 8.88 4.14
C THR A 239 -23.91 8.61 5.65
N PRO A 240 -23.67 7.36 6.08
CA PRO A 240 -23.62 7.05 7.50
C PRO A 240 -22.55 7.92 8.17
N ALA A 241 -22.90 8.49 9.33
CA ALA A 241 -21.96 9.31 10.11
C ALA A 241 -20.74 8.46 10.50
N LYS A 242 -19.56 9.05 10.38
CA LYS A 242 -18.31 8.37 10.75
C LYS A 242 -18.25 8.17 12.28
N PRO A 243 -17.60 7.09 12.76
CA PRO A 243 -17.43 6.88 14.19
C PRO A 243 -16.54 7.99 14.78
N MET A 244 -16.75 8.36 16.04
CA MET A 244 -16.00 9.44 16.71
C MET A 244 -14.47 9.26 16.64
N ASP A 245 -13.98 8.02 16.70
CA ASP A 245 -12.55 7.73 16.58
C ASP A 245 -11.96 8.15 15.22
N TYR A 246 -12.77 8.19 14.14
CA TYR A 246 -12.35 8.68 12.83
C TYR A 246 -11.91 10.14 12.89
N ASP A 247 -12.68 10.98 13.57
CA ASP A 247 -12.38 12.41 13.67
C ASP A 247 -11.24 12.68 14.66
N ILE A 248 -11.13 11.87 15.72
CA ILE A 248 -10.06 11.98 16.72
C ILE A 248 -8.71 11.57 16.13
N ASP A 249 -8.63 10.43 15.44
CA ASP A 249 -7.38 9.87 14.92
C ASP A 249 -6.72 10.72 13.84
N ARG A 250 -7.51 11.59 13.19
CA ARG A 250 -7.10 12.54 12.15
C ARG A 250 -6.68 13.90 12.69
N GLN A 251 -6.72 14.11 14.00
CA GLN A 251 -6.26 15.35 14.63
C GLN A 251 -4.82 15.23 15.12
N TYR A 252 -4.10 16.34 15.02
CA TYR A 252 -2.70 16.42 15.46
C TYR A 252 -2.62 16.41 16.99
N GLY A 253 -1.79 15.51 17.55
CA GLY A 253 -1.39 15.53 18.95
C GLY A 253 -2.49 15.19 19.98
N ILE A 254 -3.64 14.66 19.56
CA ILE A 254 -4.71 14.28 20.51
C ILE A 254 -4.38 12.94 21.16
N PHE A 255 -4.20 11.88 20.38
CA PHE A 255 -3.64 10.59 20.83
C PHE A 255 -2.61 10.13 19.81
N LEU A 256 -1.45 9.68 20.27
CA LEU A 256 -0.40 9.20 19.37
C LEU A 256 -0.65 7.76 18.92
N PHE A 257 -1.28 6.98 19.79
CA PHE A 257 -1.59 5.56 19.58
C PHE A 257 -3.10 5.29 19.56
N ARG A 258 -3.51 4.21 18.89
CA ARG A 258 -4.92 3.91 18.61
C ARG A 258 -5.32 2.54 19.15
N GLN A 259 -6.60 2.40 19.44
CA GLN A 259 -7.14 1.13 19.91
C GLN A 259 -7.07 0.07 18.80
N GLY A 260 -6.68 -1.14 19.17
CA GLY A 260 -6.38 -2.26 18.30
C GLY A 260 -4.97 -2.25 17.69
N GLU A 261 -4.15 -1.23 17.96
CA GLU A 261 -2.75 -1.22 17.53
C GLU A 261 -1.89 -2.09 18.43
N MET A 262 -0.92 -2.78 17.82
CA MET A 262 0.14 -3.48 18.53
C MET A 262 1.32 -2.53 18.73
N VAL A 263 1.82 -2.47 19.96
CA VAL A 263 2.84 -1.52 20.40
C VAL A 263 3.89 -2.20 21.27
N TRP A 264 5.07 -1.59 21.32
CA TRP A 264 5.98 -1.79 22.43
C TRP A 264 5.53 -0.93 23.60
N PHE A 265 5.63 -1.45 24.82
CA PHE A 265 5.32 -0.69 26.03
C PHE A 265 6.34 -0.97 27.14
N ASP A 266 6.63 0.04 27.96
CA ASP A 266 7.46 -0.14 29.14
C ASP A 266 6.74 -1.02 30.17
N ARG A 267 7.45 -2.06 30.63
CA ARG A 267 7.05 -3.01 31.65
C ARG A 267 8.09 -3.00 32.75
N MET A 268 8.10 -1.93 33.53
CA MET A 268 8.98 -1.77 34.71
C MET A 268 10.47 -1.82 34.32
N GLY A 269 10.85 -1.07 33.28
CA GLY A 269 12.23 -0.96 32.81
C GLY A 269 12.62 -1.94 31.68
N ALA A 270 11.76 -2.91 31.34
CA ALA A 270 11.92 -3.76 30.16
C ALA A 270 10.79 -3.51 29.14
N TRP A 271 11.05 -3.69 27.85
CA TRP A 271 10.02 -3.49 26.82
C TRP A 271 9.22 -4.77 26.55
N GLY A 272 7.89 -4.67 26.65
CA GLY A 272 6.95 -5.73 26.30
C GLY A 272 6.19 -5.44 25.01
N LEU A 273 5.55 -6.47 24.45
CA LEU A 273 4.66 -6.37 23.29
C LEU A 273 3.21 -6.54 23.72
N GLY A 274 2.34 -5.64 23.26
CA GLY A 274 0.93 -5.67 23.65
C GLY A 274 0.02 -4.94 22.67
N VAL A 275 -1.28 -5.10 22.87
CA VAL A 275 -2.32 -4.46 22.06
C VAL A 275 -3.04 -3.41 22.90
N ILE A 276 -3.24 -2.22 22.35
CA ILE A 276 -4.05 -1.19 22.98
C ILE A 276 -5.53 -1.57 22.88
N THR A 277 -6.20 -1.78 24.00
CA THR A 277 -7.62 -2.16 24.07
C THR A 277 -8.52 -0.96 24.29
N GLU A 278 -8.05 0.05 25.02
CA GLU A 278 -8.79 1.26 25.36
C GLU A 278 -7.85 2.46 25.39
N ARG A 279 -8.40 3.67 25.22
CA ARG A 279 -7.68 4.93 25.48
C ARG A 279 -8.61 5.99 26.07
N TRP A 280 -8.07 6.92 26.84
CA TRP A 280 -8.81 8.07 27.37
C TRP A 280 -7.86 9.20 27.77
N LYS A 281 -8.41 10.38 28.05
CA LYS A 281 -7.64 11.52 28.58
C LYS A 281 -7.85 11.69 30.08
N VAL A 282 -6.78 12.04 30.78
CA VAL A 282 -6.81 12.59 32.15
C VAL A 282 -6.06 13.92 32.11
N GLY A 283 -6.78 15.03 32.14
CA GLY A 283 -6.22 16.33 31.76
C GLY A 283 -5.68 16.29 30.33
N ASN A 284 -4.42 16.67 30.13
CA ASN A 284 -3.77 16.60 28.82
C ASN A 284 -3.12 15.23 28.54
N ASN A 285 -2.99 14.37 29.55
CA ASN A 285 -2.26 13.12 29.44
C ASN A 285 -3.09 12.05 28.74
N SER A 286 -2.48 11.41 27.74
CA SER A 286 -3.01 10.22 27.08
C SER A 286 -2.85 9.02 27.99
N ASN A 287 -3.91 8.23 28.14
CA ASN A 287 -3.88 6.98 28.89
C ASN A 287 -4.31 5.85 27.97
N TYR A 288 -3.64 4.71 28.07
CA TYR A 288 -3.89 3.53 27.23
C TYR A 288 -3.96 2.28 28.10
N ARG A 289 -4.98 1.45 27.89
CA ARG A 289 -5.01 0.09 28.44
C ARG A 289 -4.35 -0.85 27.44
N VAL A 290 -3.24 -1.46 27.83
CA VAL A 290 -2.48 -2.40 27.00
C VAL A 290 -2.69 -3.82 27.53
N GLN A 291 -3.12 -4.72 26.67
CA GLN A 291 -3.15 -6.16 26.93
C GLN A 291 -1.85 -6.77 26.38
N PRO A 292 -0.93 -7.25 27.24
CA PRO A 292 0.29 -7.90 26.78
C PRO A 292 -0.01 -9.15 25.94
N LEU A 293 0.83 -9.39 24.94
CA LEU A 293 0.83 -10.63 24.16
C LEU A 293 1.44 -11.76 25.00
N SER A 294 0.79 -12.92 25.00
CA SER A 294 1.25 -14.10 25.73
C SER A 294 1.19 -15.35 24.86
N TYR A 295 1.57 -16.51 25.42
CA TYR A 295 1.23 -17.82 24.86
C TYR A 295 -0.13 -18.30 25.39
N PRO A 296 -0.77 -19.28 24.73
CA PRO A 296 -2.09 -19.76 25.11
C PRO A 296 -2.18 -20.16 26.59
N ASP A 297 -3.30 -19.80 27.23
CA ASP A 297 -3.64 -20.12 28.63
C ASP A 297 -2.72 -19.52 29.72
N HIS A 298 -1.76 -18.67 29.34
CA HIS A 298 -0.80 -18.01 30.26
C HIS A 298 -0.86 -16.48 30.13
N TYR A 299 -2.05 -15.93 30.23
CA TYR A 299 -2.32 -14.51 29.99
C TYR A 299 -1.81 -13.61 31.11
N THR A 300 -1.09 -12.55 30.73
CA THR A 300 -0.70 -11.47 31.64
C THR A 300 -1.84 -10.47 31.81
N GLN A 301 -1.96 -9.87 32.99
CA GLN A 301 -2.96 -8.82 33.26
C GLN A 301 -2.70 -7.57 32.39
N SER A 302 -3.78 -6.90 32.00
CA SER A 302 -3.69 -5.62 31.28
C SER A 302 -3.02 -4.55 32.15
N VAL A 303 -2.19 -3.72 31.54
CA VAL A 303 -1.54 -2.58 32.20
C VAL A 303 -2.12 -1.25 31.70
N VAL A 304 -2.00 -0.21 32.50
CA VAL A 304 -2.37 1.16 32.11
C VAL A 304 -1.11 1.99 31.94
N ILE A 305 -0.91 2.48 30.71
CA ILE A 305 0.20 3.36 30.35
C ILE A 305 -0.30 4.80 30.34
N THR A 306 0.38 5.69 31.06
CA THR A 306 -0.10 7.06 31.31
C THR A 306 0.76 8.14 30.67
N LYS A 307 1.87 7.75 30.03
CA LYS A 307 2.76 8.64 29.29
C LYS A 307 3.02 8.06 27.91
N ASP A 308 2.93 8.92 26.89
CA ASP A 308 3.20 8.51 25.50
C ASP A 308 4.67 8.05 25.31
N VAL A 309 5.62 8.55 26.12
CA VAL A 309 7.04 8.13 26.10
C VAL A 309 7.27 6.69 26.57
N ASP A 310 6.28 6.06 27.18
CA ASP A 310 6.36 4.66 27.63
C ASP A 310 5.80 3.69 26.58
N LEU A 311 5.53 4.18 25.35
CA LEU A 311 5.04 3.41 24.22
C LEU A 311 5.89 3.64 22.97
N ARG A 312 6.00 2.65 22.09
CA ARG A 312 6.54 2.82 20.74
C ARG A 312 5.64 2.12 19.71
N PRO A 313 5.49 2.69 18.49
CA PRO A 313 4.91 1.94 17.39
C PRO A 313 5.65 0.62 17.19
N TRP A 314 4.96 -0.46 16.83
CA TRP A 314 5.61 -1.73 16.50
C TRP A 314 6.80 -1.56 15.55
N LEU A 315 6.60 -0.75 14.50
CA LEU A 315 7.60 -0.49 13.46
C LEU A 315 8.74 0.44 13.91
N ALA A 316 8.78 0.90 15.17
CA ALA A 316 9.88 1.73 15.67
C ALA A 316 11.19 0.96 15.82
N TRP A 317 11.13 -0.37 15.99
CA TRP A 317 12.30 -1.21 16.22
C TRP A 317 12.30 -2.48 15.39
N THR A 318 13.50 -2.99 15.14
CA THR A 318 13.69 -4.31 14.55
C THR A 318 13.34 -5.38 15.57
N VAL A 319 12.61 -6.37 15.09
CA VAL A 319 12.17 -7.49 15.94
C VAL A 319 13.41 -8.29 16.33
N PRO A 320 13.67 -8.51 17.63
CA PRO A 320 14.81 -9.28 18.07
C PRO A 320 14.71 -10.75 17.60
N PRO A 321 15.84 -11.47 17.55
CA PRO A 321 15.82 -12.92 17.37
C PRO A 321 15.06 -13.58 18.54
N TYR A 322 14.60 -14.81 18.31
CA TYR A 322 14.06 -15.63 19.38
C TYR A 322 15.15 -15.95 20.39
N THR A 323 14.79 -15.99 21.67
CA THR A 323 15.67 -16.36 22.77
C THR A 323 16.09 -17.84 22.70
N HIS A 324 15.23 -18.72 22.19
CA HIS A 324 15.63 -20.08 21.84
C HIS A 324 16.36 -20.08 20.50
N GLU A 325 17.70 -20.14 20.55
CA GLU A 325 18.62 -20.23 19.40
C GLU A 325 18.12 -21.14 18.26
N ARG A 326 17.60 -22.32 18.60
CA ARG A 326 17.07 -23.30 17.64
C ARG A 326 16.00 -22.70 16.73
N LEU A 327 15.13 -21.82 17.22
CA LEU A 327 14.09 -21.21 16.41
C LEU A 327 14.64 -20.30 15.32
N ASN A 328 15.78 -19.65 15.57
CA ASN A 328 16.42 -18.76 14.60
C ASN A 328 17.04 -19.52 13.42
N THR A 329 17.30 -20.83 13.59
CA THR A 329 17.83 -21.71 12.53
C THR A 329 16.75 -22.24 11.58
N ILE A 330 15.47 -22.06 11.92
CA ILE A 330 14.35 -22.60 11.14
C ILE A 330 14.17 -21.76 9.86
N SER A 331 14.20 -22.43 8.70
CA SER A 331 14.11 -21.78 7.38
C SER A 331 12.68 -21.56 6.88
N HIS A 332 11.69 -22.19 7.51
CA HIS A 332 10.28 -22.05 7.15
C HIS A 332 9.52 -21.19 8.16
N ALA A 333 8.31 -20.75 7.80
CA ALA A 333 7.47 -19.92 8.64
C ALA A 333 7.06 -20.61 9.95
N LEU A 334 7.27 -19.92 11.08
CA LEU A 334 6.73 -20.32 12.36
C LEU A 334 5.34 -19.70 12.54
N HIS A 335 4.34 -20.57 12.72
CA HIS A 335 2.94 -20.15 12.84
C HIS A 335 2.49 -20.19 14.30
N TYR A 336 2.25 -19.03 14.88
CA TYR A 336 1.83 -18.87 16.28
C TYR A 336 0.68 -19.82 16.67
N ASN A 337 -0.39 -19.89 15.86
CA ASN A 337 -1.59 -20.66 16.22
C ASN A 337 -1.39 -22.19 16.25
N THR A 338 -0.36 -22.71 15.58
CA THR A 338 -0.08 -24.14 15.48
C THR A 338 1.23 -24.53 16.17
N PHE A 339 1.91 -23.57 16.80
CA PHE A 339 3.18 -23.81 17.46
C PHE A 339 3.00 -24.53 18.79
N ASP A 340 3.88 -25.49 19.08
CA ASP A 340 3.85 -26.29 20.30
C ASP A 340 4.52 -25.56 21.48
N PHE A 341 3.80 -24.60 22.05
CA PHE A 341 4.26 -23.84 23.21
C PHE A 341 4.40 -24.68 24.48
N GLU A 342 3.67 -25.80 24.58
CA GLU A 342 3.79 -26.69 25.74
C GLU A 342 5.16 -27.38 25.76
N SER A 343 5.59 -27.93 24.61
CA SER A 343 6.94 -28.49 24.48
C SER A 343 8.04 -27.44 24.66
N MET A 344 7.81 -26.19 24.25
CA MET A 344 8.73 -25.08 24.50
C MET A 344 8.84 -24.78 26.00
N ALA A 345 7.72 -24.67 26.72
CA ALA A 345 7.70 -24.47 28.17
C ALA A 345 8.36 -25.63 28.94
N GLN A 346 8.33 -26.86 28.40
CA GLN A 346 9.01 -28.03 28.95
C GLN A 346 10.53 -28.09 28.63
N GLY A 347 11.08 -27.07 27.97
CA GLY A 347 12.53 -26.96 27.67
C GLY A 347 13.00 -27.81 26.48
N LYS A 348 12.10 -28.38 25.66
CA LYS A 348 12.48 -29.23 24.51
C LYS A 348 13.20 -28.47 23.39
N PHE A 349 13.17 -27.13 23.44
CA PHE A 349 13.82 -26.25 22.47
C PHE A 349 15.17 -25.68 22.94
N GLY A 350 15.64 -26.09 24.13
CA GLY A 350 16.89 -25.60 24.73
C GLY A 350 16.65 -24.48 25.74
N GLN A 351 17.71 -23.73 26.05
CA GLN A 351 17.63 -22.54 26.90
C GLN A 351 16.94 -21.39 26.16
N GLY A 352 16.06 -20.69 26.84
CA GLY A 352 15.30 -19.56 26.28
C GLY A 352 14.10 -19.21 27.16
N THR A 353 13.38 -18.16 26.79
CA THR A 353 12.19 -17.67 27.51
C THR A 353 10.95 -17.80 26.64
N THR A 354 10.09 -18.77 26.98
CA THR A 354 8.85 -19.06 26.24
C THR A 354 7.93 -17.85 26.10
N GLU A 355 7.78 -17.04 27.15
CA GLU A 355 6.93 -15.84 27.13
C GLU A 355 7.42 -14.83 26.07
N ILE A 356 8.72 -14.59 26.01
CA ILE A 356 9.34 -13.66 25.05
C ILE A 356 9.15 -14.18 23.63
N ASP A 357 9.53 -15.44 23.37
CA ASP A 357 9.45 -16.01 22.02
C ASP A 357 8.03 -16.12 21.50
N ALA A 358 7.08 -16.45 22.37
CA ALA A 358 5.66 -16.46 22.03
C ALA A 358 5.15 -15.07 21.68
N SER A 359 5.55 -14.03 22.44
CA SER A 359 5.15 -12.65 22.15
C SER A 359 5.72 -12.16 20.81
N ILE A 360 6.98 -12.52 20.49
CA ILE A 360 7.61 -12.22 19.19
C ILE A 360 6.87 -12.93 18.05
N MET A 361 6.57 -14.23 18.22
CA MET A 361 5.88 -15.02 17.20
C MET A 361 4.45 -14.52 16.97
N ALA A 362 3.74 -14.14 18.04
CA ALA A 362 2.43 -13.49 17.96
C ALA A 362 2.52 -12.17 17.19
N ALA A 363 3.52 -11.34 17.52
CA ALA A 363 3.68 -10.04 16.89
C ALA A 363 3.99 -10.16 15.39
N LYS A 364 4.84 -11.11 14.99
CA LYS A 364 5.09 -11.43 13.57
C LYS A 364 3.81 -11.90 12.85
N ALA A 365 2.98 -12.71 13.51
CA ALA A 365 1.69 -13.14 12.95
C ALA A 365 0.68 -11.99 12.82
N ILE A 366 0.64 -11.08 13.80
CA ILE A 366 -0.21 -9.86 13.75
C ILE A 366 0.28 -8.92 12.65
N ASP A 367 1.60 -8.73 12.50
CA ASP A 367 2.21 -7.96 11.42
C ASP A 367 1.84 -8.53 10.04
N ALA A 368 1.73 -9.84 9.90
CA ALA A 368 1.26 -10.48 8.67
C ALA A 368 -0.28 -10.54 8.54
N ALA A 369 -1.05 -9.82 9.36
CA ALA A 369 -2.50 -9.80 9.27
C ALA A 369 -3.04 -8.46 8.75
N TYR A 370 -4.18 -8.50 8.07
CA TYR A 370 -4.95 -7.28 7.75
C TYR A 370 -6.43 -7.45 8.10
N THR A 371 -7.06 -6.37 8.54
CA THR A 371 -8.47 -6.37 8.99
C THR A 371 -9.19 -5.13 8.48
N PRO A 372 -9.89 -5.20 7.33
CA PRO A 372 -10.75 -4.12 6.87
C PRO A 372 -11.93 -3.90 7.83
N PHE A 373 -12.36 -2.64 8.01
CA PHE A 373 -13.51 -2.32 8.86
C PHE A 373 -14.33 -1.14 8.33
N GLY A 374 -15.57 -1.02 8.80
CA GLY A 374 -16.51 0.03 8.40
C GLY A 374 -16.83 -0.01 6.90
N PRO A 375 -17.56 -1.03 6.40
CA PRO A 375 -17.89 -1.13 4.99
C PRO A 375 -18.76 0.07 4.56
N GLU A 376 -18.35 0.79 3.52
CA GLU A 376 -19.04 1.96 2.98
C GLU A 376 -19.97 1.60 1.84
N SER A 377 -19.53 0.68 0.98
CA SER A 377 -20.30 0.24 -0.17
C SER A 377 -19.90 -1.19 -0.54
N ARG A 378 -20.87 -1.95 -1.04
CA ARG A 378 -20.66 -3.26 -1.64
C ARG A 378 -21.24 -3.27 -3.04
N GLN A 379 -20.48 -3.79 -3.98
CA GLN A 379 -20.91 -4.01 -5.35
C GLN A 379 -20.62 -5.45 -5.76
N ASP A 380 -21.66 -6.23 -6.00
CA ASP A 380 -21.52 -7.59 -6.52
C ASP A 380 -21.45 -7.53 -8.06
N LEU A 381 -20.29 -7.88 -8.60
CA LEU A 381 -20.07 -8.02 -10.04
C LEU A 381 -20.10 -9.52 -10.41
N PRO A 382 -20.25 -9.86 -11.70
CA PRO A 382 -20.25 -11.25 -12.15
C PRO A 382 -19.01 -12.01 -11.66
N SER A 383 -17.82 -11.42 -11.83
CA SER A 383 -16.51 -12.02 -11.55
C SER A 383 -16.01 -11.86 -10.10
N TYR A 384 -16.36 -10.76 -9.43
CA TYR A 384 -15.93 -10.50 -8.05
C TYR A 384 -16.96 -9.71 -7.25
N THR A 385 -16.81 -9.71 -5.93
CA THR A 385 -17.50 -8.76 -5.03
C THR A 385 -16.52 -7.67 -4.63
N GLU A 386 -16.84 -6.40 -4.91
CA GLU A 386 -16.08 -5.25 -4.43
C GLU A 386 -16.69 -4.72 -3.12
N ILE A 387 -15.86 -4.51 -2.10
CA ILE A 387 -16.24 -3.81 -0.88
C ILE A 387 -15.28 -2.65 -0.67
N ARG A 388 -15.84 -1.45 -0.42
CA ARG A 388 -15.08 -0.28 -0.01
C ARG A 388 -15.16 -0.12 1.49
N TRP A 389 -14.03 0.17 2.12
CA TRP A 389 -13.90 0.22 3.56
C TRP A 389 -13.49 1.61 4.05
N SER A 390 -14.00 1.99 5.23
CA SER A 390 -13.67 3.25 5.89
C SER A 390 -12.26 3.26 6.48
N GLY A 391 -11.68 2.08 6.70
CA GLY A 391 -10.36 1.89 7.24
C GLY A 391 -9.94 0.43 7.24
N MET A 392 -8.70 0.19 7.63
CA MET A 392 -8.17 -1.15 7.86
C MET A 392 -7.17 -1.13 9.00
N TYR A 393 -7.04 -2.24 9.71
CA TYR A 393 -5.79 -2.55 10.39
C TYR A 393 -4.87 -3.22 9.39
N LEU A 394 -3.66 -2.69 9.23
CA LEU A 394 -2.59 -3.29 8.44
C LEU A 394 -1.46 -3.64 9.40
N GLY A 395 -1.26 -4.94 9.61
CA GLY A 395 -0.33 -5.44 10.60
C GLY A 395 -0.66 -4.94 12.00
N ALA A 396 0.30 -4.22 12.58
CA ALA A 396 0.19 -3.59 13.90
C ALA A 396 -0.62 -2.29 13.93
N GLU A 397 -0.91 -1.66 12.79
CA GLU A 397 -1.33 -0.26 12.73
C GLU A 397 -2.77 -0.09 12.24
N LYS A 398 -3.48 0.93 12.73
CA LYS A 398 -4.84 1.28 12.28
C LYS A 398 -4.77 2.42 11.27
N ILE A 399 -5.41 2.29 10.12
CA ILE A 399 -5.41 3.28 9.03
C ILE A 399 -6.84 3.67 8.68
N TRP A 400 -7.10 4.97 8.56
CA TRP A 400 -8.38 5.52 8.11
C TRP A 400 -8.29 6.14 6.70
N LEU A 401 -9.45 6.34 6.05
CA LEU A 401 -9.52 7.21 4.88
C LEU A 401 -9.14 8.66 5.25
N ASN A 402 -8.52 9.35 4.30
CA ASN A 402 -7.92 10.68 4.40
C ASN A 402 -6.77 10.79 5.41
N GLU A 403 -6.08 9.67 5.65
CA GLU A 403 -4.85 9.65 6.42
C GLU A 403 -3.62 9.31 5.57
N PRO A 404 -2.45 9.83 5.95
CA PRO A 404 -1.21 9.54 5.28
C PRO A 404 -0.62 8.17 5.68
N VAL A 405 -0.16 7.43 4.67
CA VAL A 405 0.64 6.21 4.82
C VAL A 405 1.96 6.34 4.06
N ARG A 406 2.99 5.66 4.53
CA ARG A 406 4.31 5.61 3.89
C ARG A 406 4.28 4.66 2.71
N LEU A 407 4.82 5.10 1.58
CA LEU A 407 5.08 4.22 0.44
C LEU A 407 6.51 3.69 0.46
N VAL A 408 6.71 2.54 -0.18
CA VAL A 408 8.07 2.08 -0.55
C VAL A 408 8.73 3.15 -1.43
N ALA A 409 9.96 3.54 -1.07
CA ALA A 409 10.75 4.47 -1.87
C ALA A 409 11.24 3.76 -3.14
N PRO A 410 11.09 4.35 -4.34
CA PRO A 410 11.72 3.82 -5.54
C PRO A 410 13.26 3.76 -5.37
N PRO A 411 13.94 2.76 -5.96
CA PRO A 411 15.40 2.70 -5.94
C PRO A 411 16.02 4.03 -6.39
N GLY A 412 16.99 4.54 -5.62
CA GLY A 412 17.70 5.79 -5.92
C GLY A 412 16.96 7.09 -5.56
N GLN A 413 15.75 7.04 -4.99
CA GLN A 413 15.05 8.24 -4.50
C GLN A 413 15.14 8.35 -2.97
N ALA A 414 15.74 9.44 -2.48
CA ALA A 414 15.86 9.72 -1.05
C ALA A 414 14.62 10.38 -0.43
N ALA A 415 13.74 10.98 -1.25
CA ALA A 415 12.60 11.75 -0.74
C ALA A 415 11.47 10.84 -0.27
N THR A 416 11.01 11.06 0.96
CA THR A 416 9.87 10.34 1.55
C THR A 416 8.60 10.59 0.73
N ARG A 417 7.95 9.50 0.30
CA ARG A 417 6.67 9.52 -0.41
C ARG A 417 5.55 9.08 0.52
N VAL A 418 4.49 9.87 0.56
CA VAL A 418 3.34 9.66 1.42
C VAL A 418 2.09 9.56 0.56
N LEU A 419 1.31 8.48 0.71
CA LEU A 419 0.00 8.36 0.08
C LEU A 419 -1.06 8.81 1.07
N VAL A 420 -1.85 9.82 0.72
CA VAL A 420 -3.08 10.17 1.45
C VAL A 420 -4.19 9.25 0.94
N VAL A 421 -4.62 8.31 1.78
CA VAL A 421 -5.57 7.26 1.42
C VAL A 421 -6.94 7.87 1.09
N ARG A 422 -7.47 7.63 -0.10
CA ARG A 422 -8.81 8.09 -0.53
C ARG A 422 -9.82 6.96 -0.62
N ALA A 423 -9.37 5.75 -0.91
CA ALA A 423 -10.20 4.55 -0.87
C ALA A 423 -9.40 3.31 -0.48
N ILE A 424 -10.05 2.41 0.25
CA ILE A 424 -9.59 1.06 0.52
C ILE A 424 -10.58 0.11 -0.13
N VAL A 425 -10.11 -0.71 -1.06
CA VAL A 425 -10.96 -1.56 -1.90
C VAL A 425 -10.54 -3.01 -1.73
N GLU A 426 -11.44 -3.85 -1.26
CA GLU A 426 -11.28 -5.30 -1.26
C GLU A 426 -12.10 -5.91 -2.40
N ARG A 427 -11.49 -6.80 -3.20
CA ARG A 427 -12.18 -7.58 -4.22
C ARG A 427 -12.07 -9.06 -3.92
N SER A 428 -13.20 -9.71 -3.64
CA SER A 428 -13.29 -11.16 -3.49
C SER A 428 -13.69 -11.80 -4.81
N HIS A 429 -12.75 -12.47 -5.47
CA HIS A 429 -12.94 -13.13 -6.75
C HIS A 429 -13.59 -14.50 -6.55
N LYS A 430 -14.62 -14.79 -7.36
CA LYS A 430 -15.29 -16.09 -7.34
C LYS A 430 -14.40 -17.15 -8.01
N ALA A 431 -14.56 -18.40 -7.59
CA ALA A 431 -13.89 -19.52 -8.24
C ALA A 431 -14.31 -19.60 -9.72
N THR A 432 -13.34 -19.70 -10.61
CA THR A 432 -13.56 -19.90 -12.05
C THR A 432 -12.91 -21.21 -12.48
N PRO A 433 -13.25 -21.75 -13.67
CA PRO A 433 -12.55 -22.93 -14.19
C PRO A 433 -11.03 -22.73 -14.37
N GLN A 434 -10.53 -21.48 -14.43
CA GLN A 434 -9.10 -21.17 -14.48
C GLN A 434 -8.47 -20.92 -13.11
N THR A 435 -9.25 -20.38 -12.16
CA THR A 435 -8.86 -20.18 -10.76
C THR A 435 -9.83 -20.96 -9.86
N PRO A 436 -9.59 -22.28 -9.65
CA PRO A 436 -10.53 -23.13 -8.94
C PRO A 436 -10.70 -22.75 -7.46
N GLN A 437 -9.80 -21.91 -6.92
CA GLN A 437 -9.89 -21.38 -5.57
C GLN A 437 -10.25 -19.89 -5.58
N PRO A 438 -11.24 -19.45 -4.79
CA PRO A 438 -11.52 -18.03 -4.60
C PRO A 438 -10.34 -17.34 -3.93
N TYR A 439 -10.08 -16.08 -4.29
CA TYR A 439 -9.04 -15.26 -3.67
C TYR A 439 -9.53 -13.83 -3.46
N SER A 440 -8.95 -13.13 -2.48
CA SER A 440 -9.19 -11.71 -2.25
C SER A 440 -7.95 -10.91 -2.63
N SER A 441 -8.17 -9.71 -3.18
CA SER A 441 -7.13 -8.69 -3.35
C SER A 441 -7.54 -7.40 -2.64
N VAL A 442 -6.56 -6.65 -2.15
CA VAL A 442 -6.76 -5.35 -1.52
C VAL A 442 -5.94 -4.30 -2.25
N SER A 443 -6.61 -3.27 -2.76
CA SER A 443 -5.97 -2.11 -3.37
C SER A 443 -6.26 -0.86 -2.56
N ILE A 444 -5.24 -0.02 -2.39
CA ILE A 444 -5.33 1.26 -1.71
C ILE A 444 -5.18 2.35 -2.77
N ILE A 445 -6.11 3.29 -2.79
CA ILE A 445 -6.15 4.36 -3.79
C ILE A 445 -5.96 5.67 -3.06
N GLY A 446 -5.07 6.54 -3.54
CA GLY A 446 -4.82 7.81 -2.87
C GLY A 446 -4.03 8.83 -3.69
N ASP A 447 -3.74 9.95 -3.05
CA ASP A 447 -2.93 11.03 -3.61
C ASP A 447 -1.51 10.96 -3.03
N VAL A 448 -0.48 10.98 -3.87
CA VAL A 448 0.92 10.88 -3.43
C VAL A 448 1.50 12.26 -3.24
N PHE A 449 2.04 12.53 -2.06
CA PHE A 449 2.74 13.74 -1.70
C PHE A 449 4.22 13.47 -1.39
N VAL A 450 5.06 14.44 -1.74
CA VAL A 450 6.48 14.47 -1.39
C VAL A 450 6.77 15.77 -0.65
N MET A 451 7.53 15.70 0.44
CA MET A 451 8.03 16.87 1.13
C MET A 451 9.27 17.37 0.39
N LEU A 452 9.25 18.62 -0.07
CA LEU A 452 10.34 19.24 -0.82
C LEU A 452 10.81 20.52 -0.13
N PRO A 453 12.11 20.85 -0.20
CA PRO A 453 12.62 22.11 0.30
C PRO A 453 12.07 23.28 -0.52
N HIS A 454 11.90 24.43 0.14
CA HIS A 454 11.50 25.71 -0.43
C HIS A 454 12.43 26.78 0.15
N GLU A 455 13.36 27.25 -0.67
CA GLU A 455 14.45 28.15 -0.26
C GLU A 455 14.75 29.18 -1.36
N PRO A 456 15.14 30.41 -0.99
CA PRO A 456 15.15 30.97 0.38
C PRO A 456 13.73 31.30 0.87
N THR A 457 13.52 31.39 2.18
CA THR A 457 12.24 31.79 2.79
C THR A 457 12.44 32.54 4.10
N THR A 458 11.60 33.55 4.33
CA THR A 458 11.60 34.34 5.57
C THR A 458 10.30 34.17 6.37
N MET A 459 10.33 34.56 7.65
CA MET A 459 9.12 34.58 8.49
C MET A 459 8.05 35.55 7.96
N SER A 460 8.41 36.60 7.21
CA SER A 460 7.40 37.49 6.60
C SER A 460 6.63 36.81 5.46
N GLN A 461 7.26 35.86 4.75
CA GLN A 461 6.64 35.09 3.66
C GLN A 461 5.85 33.88 4.17
N ALA A 462 6.17 33.39 5.37
CA ALA A 462 5.52 32.25 6.00
C ALA A 462 5.30 32.51 7.51
N PRO A 463 4.48 33.52 7.90
CA PRO A 463 4.38 34.00 9.28
C PRO A 463 3.94 32.93 10.28
N ASN A 464 3.16 31.95 9.81
CA ASN A 464 2.67 30.86 10.64
C ASN A 464 3.44 29.55 10.42
N GLY A 465 4.54 29.55 9.65
CA GLY A 465 5.24 28.33 9.22
C GLY A 465 4.64 27.66 7.97
N ILE A 466 3.60 28.25 7.35
CA ILE A 466 3.06 27.80 6.06
C ILE A 466 3.51 28.78 4.99
N VAL A 467 4.19 28.27 3.96
CA VAL A 467 4.64 29.06 2.81
C VAL A 467 3.44 29.45 1.95
N ALA A 468 3.36 30.72 1.54
CA ALA A 468 2.31 31.20 0.65
C ALA A 468 2.23 30.37 -0.65
N GLY A 469 1.02 29.99 -1.05
CA GLY A 469 0.79 29.15 -2.23
C GLY A 469 0.94 27.63 -1.98
N SER A 470 1.25 27.20 -0.76
CA SER A 470 1.23 25.77 -0.40
C SER A 470 -0.17 25.18 -0.53
N ASP A 471 -0.26 23.90 -0.92
CA ASP A 471 -1.52 23.17 -0.96
C ASP A 471 -2.00 22.89 0.47
N THR A 472 -2.97 23.66 0.94
CA THR A 472 -3.60 23.50 2.25
C THR A 472 -4.97 22.81 2.17
N ALA A 473 -5.47 22.57 0.96
CA ALA A 473 -6.79 21.99 0.73
C ALA A 473 -6.73 20.47 0.63
N ASN A 474 -5.71 19.92 -0.04
CA ASN A 474 -5.61 18.48 -0.28
C ASN A 474 -4.70 17.78 0.73
N VAL A 475 -3.83 18.52 1.43
CA VAL A 475 -2.92 17.98 2.46
C VAL A 475 -3.68 17.82 3.78
N PRO A 476 -3.67 16.62 4.40
CA PRO A 476 -4.29 16.40 5.71
C PRO A 476 -3.79 17.35 6.80
N SER A 477 -4.68 17.74 7.72
CA SER A 477 -4.39 18.64 8.85
C SER A 477 -3.18 18.21 9.68
N ARG A 478 -3.01 16.91 9.91
CA ARG A 478 -1.85 16.32 10.60
C ARG A 478 -0.52 16.63 9.91
N MET A 479 -0.46 16.45 8.59
CA MET A 479 0.72 16.76 7.78
C MET A 479 0.99 18.27 7.70
N LEU A 480 -0.08 19.07 7.62
CA LEU A 480 0.02 20.53 7.63
C LEU A 480 0.54 21.05 8.98
N GLU A 481 0.06 20.53 10.10
CA GLU A 481 0.49 20.98 11.42
C GLU A 481 1.93 20.57 11.74
N ASP A 482 2.35 19.38 11.31
CA ASP A 482 3.75 18.94 11.42
C ASP A 482 4.68 19.85 10.61
N ILE A 483 4.39 20.10 9.32
CA ILE A 483 5.25 20.95 8.48
C ILE A 483 5.24 22.40 8.96
N ARG A 484 4.10 22.89 9.46
CA ARG A 484 3.97 24.22 10.08
C ARG A 484 4.96 24.39 11.22
N ARG A 485 4.99 23.43 12.14
CA ARG A 485 5.88 23.46 13.31
C ARG A 485 7.35 23.35 12.92
N ARG A 486 7.67 22.48 11.96
CA ARG A 486 9.03 22.36 11.44
C ARG A 486 9.53 23.67 10.85
N ASN A 487 8.72 24.27 9.99
CA ASN A 487 9.08 25.47 9.26
C ASN A 487 9.33 26.68 10.18
N ILE A 488 8.62 26.79 11.31
CA ILE A 488 8.91 27.85 12.30
C ILE A 488 10.38 27.80 12.73
N PHE A 489 10.89 26.60 13.03
CA PHE A 489 12.28 26.41 13.43
C PHE A 489 13.26 26.57 12.27
N THR A 490 12.99 25.91 11.13
CA THR A 490 13.93 25.92 10.00
C THR A 490 14.07 27.29 9.35
N ILE A 491 12.97 28.06 9.26
CA ILE A 491 13.02 29.42 8.69
C ILE A 491 13.85 30.34 9.60
N GLN A 492 13.65 30.26 10.91
CA GLN A 492 14.38 31.09 11.88
C GLN A 492 15.87 30.78 11.90
N ALA A 493 16.24 29.50 11.89
CA ALA A 493 17.63 29.07 12.02
C ALA A 493 18.39 29.07 10.68
N ARG A 494 17.72 28.79 9.56
CA ARG A 494 18.36 28.49 8.27
C ARG A 494 17.80 29.26 7.08
N GLY A 495 16.73 30.04 7.24
CA GLY A 495 16.09 30.73 6.12
C GLY A 495 15.48 29.78 5.10
N SER A 496 15.08 28.58 5.53
CA SER A 496 14.53 27.54 4.67
C SER A 496 13.22 26.98 5.21
N ALA A 497 12.36 26.53 4.29
CA ALA A 497 11.10 25.87 4.61
C ALA A 497 10.97 24.57 3.81
N HIS A 498 9.99 23.77 4.19
CA HIS A 498 9.53 22.62 3.41
C HIS A 498 8.07 22.81 3.03
N VAL A 499 7.68 22.23 1.89
CA VAL A 499 6.29 22.19 1.42
C VAL A 499 5.92 20.78 0.98
N TRP A 500 4.67 20.39 1.22
CA TRP A 500 4.11 19.17 0.64
C TRP A 500 3.67 19.44 -0.80
N ARG A 501 4.20 18.66 -1.74
CA ARG A 501 3.83 18.73 -3.16
C ARG A 501 3.13 17.46 -3.59
N LEU A 502 1.94 17.61 -4.16
CA LEU A 502 1.21 16.54 -4.82
C LEU A 502 1.93 16.12 -6.10
N THR A 503 2.33 14.86 -6.20
CA THR A 503 3.05 14.31 -7.36
C THR A 503 2.17 13.39 -8.21
N GLU A 504 1.28 12.61 -7.60
CA GLU A 504 0.35 11.71 -8.30
C GLU A 504 -1.05 11.80 -7.68
N ARG A 505 -2.09 11.78 -8.52
CA ARG A 505 -3.50 11.72 -8.08
C ARG A 505 -4.08 10.35 -8.33
N ASN A 506 -4.93 9.88 -7.42
CA ASN A 506 -5.64 8.60 -7.54
C ASN A 506 -4.70 7.41 -7.87
N LYS A 507 -3.48 7.43 -7.35
CA LYS A 507 -2.54 6.32 -7.47
C LYS A 507 -3.14 5.11 -6.79
N VAL A 508 -3.22 4.00 -7.54
CA VAL A 508 -3.56 2.68 -7.01
C VAL A 508 -2.26 2.00 -6.61
N VAL A 509 -2.19 1.51 -5.38
CA VAL A 509 -1.07 0.71 -4.86
C VAL A 509 -1.60 -0.56 -4.23
N ASP A 510 -0.76 -1.60 -4.22
CA ASP A 510 -1.05 -2.82 -3.49
C ASP A 510 -0.67 -2.66 -2.03
N MET A 511 -1.22 -3.52 -1.17
CA MET A 511 -0.93 -3.51 0.26
C MET A 511 0.56 -3.69 0.57
N LYS A 512 1.28 -4.47 -0.24
CA LYS A 512 2.74 -4.68 -0.12
C LYS A 512 3.57 -3.41 -0.34
N ASP A 513 3.00 -2.40 -1.01
CA ASP A 513 3.69 -1.13 -1.29
C ASP A 513 3.53 -0.11 -0.14
N ILE A 514 2.74 -0.46 0.88
CA ILE A 514 2.55 0.35 2.09
C ILE A 514 3.55 -0.11 3.16
N ARG A 515 4.43 0.81 3.58
CA ARG A 515 5.39 0.58 4.67
C ARG A 515 4.76 0.73 6.05
N GLY A 516 3.59 1.36 6.15
CA GLY A 516 2.87 1.62 7.41
C GLY A 516 2.34 3.04 7.47
N ARG A 517 1.87 3.47 8.64
CA ARG A 517 1.41 4.83 8.91
C ARG A 517 2.53 5.84 8.70
N TRP A 518 2.14 7.05 8.28
CA TRP A 518 2.98 8.22 8.40
C TRP A 518 2.82 8.80 9.81
N TYR A 519 3.95 9.13 10.43
CA TYR A 519 4.05 9.69 11.77
C TYR A 519 4.64 11.09 11.69
N GLU A 520 4.06 12.03 12.45
CA GLU A 520 4.56 13.39 12.60
C GLU A 520 5.93 13.37 13.29
N SER A 521 7.00 13.78 12.61
CA SER A 521 8.31 13.89 13.26
C SER A 521 8.28 14.79 14.48
N THR A 522 7.47 15.86 14.46
CA THR A 522 7.38 16.82 15.57
C THR A 522 6.69 16.23 16.81
N LEU A 523 6.02 15.09 16.70
CA LEU A 523 5.45 14.34 17.83
C LEU A 523 6.27 13.11 18.20
N PHE A 524 6.85 12.42 17.22
CA PHE A 524 7.53 11.15 17.45
C PHE A 524 9.04 11.27 17.67
N LEU A 525 9.75 12.25 17.10
CA LEU A 525 11.17 12.44 17.43
C LEU A 525 11.42 12.70 18.93
N PRO A 526 10.60 13.48 19.65
CA PRO A 526 10.71 13.60 21.11
C PRO A 526 10.59 12.27 21.88
N ILE A 527 10.03 11.24 21.26
CA ILE A 527 9.81 9.92 21.87
C ILE A 527 10.88 8.92 21.40
N LEU A 528 11.28 8.98 20.12
CA LEU A 528 12.14 7.99 19.49
C LEU A 528 13.63 8.32 19.56
N LEU A 529 14.01 9.59 19.74
CA LEU A 529 15.41 9.95 19.91
C LEU A 529 15.96 9.46 21.26
N PRO A 530 17.24 9.05 21.35
CA PRO A 530 17.86 8.62 22.61
C PRO A 530 17.75 9.68 23.72
N GLY A 531 18.04 10.95 23.39
CA GLY A 531 17.88 12.08 24.30
C GLY A 531 16.45 12.66 24.33
N GLN A 532 15.48 11.95 23.74
CA GLN A 532 14.05 12.24 23.76
C GLN A 532 13.72 13.71 23.42
N ALA A 533 12.84 14.34 24.19
CA ALA A 533 12.40 15.71 23.97
C ALA A 533 13.54 16.74 24.06
N ALA A 534 14.54 16.51 24.92
CA ALA A 534 15.65 17.44 25.11
C ALA A 534 16.53 17.51 23.85
N GLU A 535 16.88 16.35 23.28
CA GLU A 535 17.64 16.28 22.03
C GLU A 535 16.84 16.82 20.84
N TYR A 536 15.54 16.51 20.77
CA TYR A 536 14.65 17.08 19.75
C TYR A 536 14.63 18.61 19.81
N ASP A 537 14.41 19.19 21.00
CA ASP A 537 14.34 20.64 21.18
C ASP A 537 15.64 21.33 20.80
N GLN A 538 16.79 20.73 21.13
CA GLN A 538 18.10 21.21 20.71
C GLN A 538 18.21 21.23 19.18
N LYS A 539 17.99 20.09 18.53
CA LYS A 539 18.10 19.96 17.06
C LYS A 539 17.09 20.85 16.31
N ALA A 540 15.88 21.00 16.85
CA ALA A 540 14.88 21.90 16.31
C ALA A 540 15.36 23.35 16.32
N ARG A 541 15.94 23.84 17.43
CA ARG A 541 16.52 25.21 17.50
C ARG A 541 17.65 25.44 16.49
N GLU A 542 18.38 24.39 16.12
CA GLU A 542 19.42 24.42 15.08
C GLU A 542 18.86 24.32 13.64
N GLY A 543 17.53 24.22 13.50
CA GLY A 543 16.84 24.03 12.22
C GLY A 543 17.02 22.62 11.64
N VAL A 544 17.36 21.62 12.45
CA VAL A 544 17.55 20.23 12.04
C VAL A 544 16.39 19.37 12.53
N ILE A 545 15.38 19.15 11.69
CA ILE A 545 14.28 18.23 12.00
C ILE A 545 14.21 17.16 10.91
N LYS A 546 14.76 15.98 11.23
CA LYS A 546 14.79 14.83 10.33
C LYS A 546 13.40 14.21 10.14
N GLU A 547 13.23 13.41 9.08
CA GLU A 547 12.05 12.54 8.94
C GLU A 547 12.18 11.35 9.89
N VAL A 548 11.21 11.19 10.80
CA VAL A 548 11.13 10.05 11.72
C VAL A 548 10.96 8.74 10.96
N LEU A 549 10.42 8.81 9.75
CA LEU A 549 10.10 7.65 8.91
C LEU A 549 11.32 6.85 8.46
N GLY A 550 12.49 7.50 8.37
CA GLY A 550 13.75 6.84 8.04
C GLY A 550 14.33 6.01 9.18
N MET A 551 13.80 6.17 10.40
CA MET A 551 14.20 5.41 11.59
C MET A 551 13.30 4.21 11.85
N MET A 552 12.26 4.00 11.04
CA MET A 552 11.20 3.03 11.30
C MET A 552 11.15 1.96 10.22
N ASN A 553 10.93 0.72 10.65
CA ASN A 553 10.71 -0.44 9.80
C ASN A 553 9.42 -0.31 8.98
N GLY A 554 9.26 -1.22 8.02
CA GLY A 554 8.08 -1.39 7.20
C GLY A 554 7.22 -2.58 7.63
N HIS A 555 5.92 -2.48 7.37
CA HIS A 555 5.00 -3.62 7.39
C HIS A 555 5.59 -4.81 6.63
N GLY A 556 5.62 -5.98 7.26
CA GLY A 556 6.13 -7.21 6.65
C GLY A 556 7.66 -7.36 6.64
N ASP A 557 8.44 -6.35 7.03
CA ASP A 557 9.91 -6.44 7.06
C ASP A 557 10.37 -7.58 7.97
N CYS A 558 9.74 -7.72 9.15
CA CYS A 558 10.06 -8.77 10.12
C CYS A 558 9.73 -10.20 9.65
N ASN A 559 8.97 -10.29 8.55
CA ASN A 559 8.51 -11.51 7.92
C ASN A 559 9.18 -11.77 6.56
N THR A 560 10.23 -11.00 6.22
CA THR A 560 10.96 -11.12 4.96
C THR A 560 12.39 -11.60 5.21
N LYS A 561 12.83 -12.60 4.45
CA LYS A 561 14.19 -13.12 4.48
C LYS A 561 14.67 -13.33 3.04
N ASP A 562 15.83 -12.77 2.70
CA ASP A 562 16.42 -12.84 1.35
C ASP A 562 15.45 -12.42 0.23
N GLY A 563 14.67 -11.35 0.49
CA GLY A 563 13.64 -10.84 -0.44
C GLY A 563 12.36 -11.69 -0.53
N THR A 564 12.31 -12.83 0.16
CA THR A 564 11.14 -13.72 0.18
C THR A 564 10.33 -13.52 1.45
N ARG A 565 9.01 -13.32 1.29
CA ARG A 565 8.11 -13.18 2.42
C ARG A 565 7.74 -14.56 3.00
N LEU A 566 8.19 -14.83 4.22
CA LEU A 566 7.99 -16.10 4.93
C LEU A 566 6.53 -16.27 5.37
N ILE A 567 5.92 -15.22 5.94
CA ILE A 567 4.52 -15.24 6.37
C ILE A 567 3.70 -14.35 5.43
N PRO A 568 2.80 -14.92 4.61
CA PRO A 568 1.97 -14.15 3.70
C PRO A 568 0.90 -13.35 4.46
N ASP A 569 0.48 -12.23 3.87
CA ASP A 569 -0.60 -11.41 4.44
C ASP A 569 -1.90 -12.21 4.53
N THR A 570 -2.47 -12.28 5.72
CA THR A 570 -3.68 -13.06 6.02
C THR A 570 -4.83 -12.14 6.44
N ARG A 571 -6.00 -12.34 5.81
CA ARG A 571 -7.21 -11.59 6.14
C ARG A 571 -7.79 -12.08 7.48
N ALA A 572 -7.93 -11.18 8.44
CA ALA A 572 -8.73 -11.41 9.64
C ALA A 572 -10.13 -10.78 9.48
N PRO A 573 -11.22 -11.53 9.71
CA PRO A 573 -12.60 -10.98 9.65
C PRO A 573 -12.91 -9.88 10.67
N LYS A 574 -12.27 -9.95 11.84
CA LYS A 574 -12.37 -8.96 12.93
C LYS A 574 -10.99 -8.74 13.52
N ARG A 575 -10.78 -7.59 14.17
CA ARG A 575 -9.45 -7.21 14.65
C ARG A 575 -8.99 -8.13 15.78
N GLU A 576 -9.88 -8.52 16.68
CA GLU A 576 -9.61 -9.44 17.78
C GLU A 576 -9.14 -10.81 17.28
N GLN A 577 -9.63 -11.24 16.10
CA GLN A 577 -9.22 -12.51 15.49
C GLN A 577 -7.79 -12.46 14.94
N ALA A 578 -7.27 -11.28 14.60
CA ALA A 578 -5.88 -11.12 14.19
C ALA A 578 -4.91 -11.41 15.35
N PHE A 579 -5.34 -11.20 16.61
CA PHE A 579 -4.54 -11.51 17.79
C PHE A 579 -4.58 -13.00 18.16
N GLY A 580 -5.62 -13.72 17.73
CA GLY A 580 -5.77 -15.14 17.98
C GLY A 580 -5.70 -15.49 19.47
N LYS A 581 -4.90 -16.50 19.82
CA LYS A 581 -4.69 -16.95 21.21
C LYS A 581 -3.65 -16.13 21.98
N ALA A 582 -3.06 -15.10 21.38
CA ALA A 582 -2.06 -14.25 22.02
C ALA A 582 -2.63 -13.29 23.06
N VAL A 583 -3.95 -13.14 23.08
CA VAL A 583 -4.68 -12.36 24.08
C VAL A 583 -5.83 -13.21 24.64
N PRO A 584 -6.37 -12.89 25.84
CA PRO A 584 -7.54 -13.57 26.38
C PRO A 584 -8.71 -13.57 25.37
N GLN A 585 -9.48 -14.67 25.30
CA GLN A 585 -10.60 -14.80 24.36
C GLN A 585 -11.68 -13.71 24.53
N ARG A 586 -11.77 -13.12 25.73
CA ARG A 586 -12.71 -12.02 26.06
C ARG A 586 -12.13 -10.63 25.85
N THR A 587 -10.95 -10.52 25.23
CA THR A 587 -10.36 -9.22 24.90
C THR A 587 -11.24 -8.52 23.87
N VAL A 588 -11.63 -7.29 24.18
CA VAL A 588 -12.45 -6.45 23.31
C VAL A 588 -11.74 -5.13 23.12
N ILE A 589 -11.77 -4.61 21.89
CA ILE A 589 -11.30 -3.26 21.60
C ILE A 589 -12.46 -2.30 21.86
N VAL A 590 -12.29 -1.39 22.82
CA VAL A 590 -13.33 -0.43 23.19
C VAL A 590 -13.15 0.84 22.36
N GLU A 591 -14.17 1.15 21.56
CA GLU A 591 -14.21 2.38 20.77
C GLU A 591 -14.47 3.62 21.65
N GLY A 592 -13.93 4.75 21.20
CA GLY A 592 -14.06 6.04 21.87
C GLY A 592 -13.04 6.28 22.99
N VAL A 593 -13.31 7.32 23.78
CA VAL A 593 -12.34 7.91 24.72
C VAL A 593 -12.86 8.05 26.14
N LYS A 594 -13.95 7.34 26.46
CA LYS A 594 -14.58 7.41 27.80
C LYS A 594 -13.66 6.76 28.81
N GLN A 595 -13.38 7.47 29.91
CA GLN A 595 -12.61 6.92 31.00
C GLN A 595 -13.35 5.70 31.59
N PRO A 596 -12.66 4.56 31.79
CA PRO A 596 -13.26 3.39 32.44
C PRO A 596 -13.71 3.76 33.85
N GLN A 597 -14.95 3.44 34.20
CA GLN A 597 -15.39 3.54 35.59
C GLN A 597 -14.61 2.51 36.40
N GLN A 598 -13.91 2.96 37.45
CA GLN A 598 -13.33 2.03 38.41
C GLN A 598 -14.49 1.19 38.97
N GLN A 599 -14.49 -0.12 38.73
CA GLN A 599 -15.33 -1.01 39.50
C GLN A 599 -14.86 -0.87 40.96
N GLN A 600 -15.64 -0.15 41.77
CA GLN A 600 -15.53 -0.25 43.21
C GLN A 600 -15.77 -1.71 43.54
N MET A 601 -14.71 -2.43 43.95
CA MET A 601 -14.91 -3.75 44.57
C MET A 601 -15.88 -3.54 45.73
N PRO A 602 -17.00 -4.29 45.80
CA PRO A 602 -17.86 -4.22 46.96
C PRO A 602 -17.02 -4.56 48.20
N PRO A 603 -17.16 -3.82 49.31
CA PRO A 603 -16.42 -4.12 50.52
C PRO A 603 -16.69 -5.59 50.89
N GLN A 604 -15.61 -6.36 51.05
CA GLN A 604 -15.66 -7.73 51.55
C GLN A 604 -16.50 -7.74 52.82
N GLN A 605 -17.75 -8.21 52.73
CA GLN A 605 -18.51 -8.59 53.90
C GLN A 605 -17.74 -9.73 54.54
N GLN A 606 -17.13 -9.45 55.69
CA GLN A 606 -16.64 -10.47 56.61
C GLN A 606 -17.83 -11.37 56.96
N GLN A 607 -17.90 -12.54 56.34
CA GLN A 607 -18.76 -13.61 56.82
C GLN A 607 -18.05 -14.33 57.98
N PRO A 608 -18.74 -14.59 59.10
CA PRO A 608 -18.14 -15.17 60.28
C PRO A 608 -17.76 -16.64 60.06
N SER A 609 -16.51 -16.96 60.37
CA SER A 609 -15.93 -18.31 60.30
C SER A 609 -16.71 -19.29 61.17
N ARG A 610 -17.33 -20.31 60.55
CA ARG A 610 -17.78 -21.52 61.26
C ARG A 610 -16.57 -22.42 61.50
N MET A 611 -16.21 -22.57 62.78
CA MET A 611 -15.25 -23.55 63.25
C MET A 611 -15.73 -24.97 62.92
N VAL A 612 -14.90 -25.74 62.22
CA VAL A 612 -14.90 -27.20 62.29
C VAL A 612 -13.52 -27.61 62.78
N THR A 613 -13.51 -28.11 64.01
CA THR A 613 -12.37 -28.62 64.75
C THR A 613 -11.79 -29.86 64.08
N ASN A 614 -10.49 -29.84 63.78
CA ASN A 614 -9.71 -31.07 63.63
C ASN A 614 -8.45 -30.98 64.51
N ASN A 615 -8.36 -31.91 65.45
CA ASN A 615 -7.29 -32.09 66.41
C ASN A 615 -6.09 -32.82 65.79
N GLY A 616 -4.88 -32.45 66.24
CA GLY A 616 -3.67 -33.29 66.20
C GLY A 616 -2.61 -32.83 65.18
N ALA A 617 -1.76 -31.84 65.48
CA ALA A 617 -0.48 -31.94 66.24
C ALA A 617 0.65 -32.57 65.36
N VAL A 618 1.89 -32.09 65.21
CA VAL A 618 2.85 -31.15 65.86
C VAL A 618 3.92 -30.88 64.75
N GLY A 619 4.67 -29.78 64.60
CA GLY A 619 4.85 -28.53 65.32
C GLY A 619 6.10 -27.81 64.77
N SER A 620 6.18 -26.51 65.09
CA SER A 620 7.36 -25.63 65.18
C SER A 620 8.13 -25.28 63.89
N GLY A 621 8.39 -24.00 63.58
CA GLY A 621 8.08 -22.80 64.35
C GLY A 621 8.48 -21.48 63.68
N TYR A 622 7.77 -20.45 64.14
CA TYR A 622 8.16 -19.05 64.39
C TYR A 622 8.75 -18.20 63.24
N GLN A 623 7.96 -17.27 62.66
CA GLN A 623 7.63 -15.89 63.12
C GLN A 623 8.74 -14.88 62.76
N SER A 624 8.52 -13.91 61.86
CA SER A 624 7.66 -12.71 61.92
C SER A 624 8.36 -11.50 62.52
N HIS A 625 8.46 -10.42 61.74
CA HIS A 625 7.98 -9.05 62.01
C HIS A 625 8.44 -8.16 60.84
N GLY A 626 7.68 -7.23 60.25
CA GLY A 626 6.53 -6.47 60.71
C GLY A 626 6.90 -4.98 60.70
N GLY A 627 6.15 -4.13 59.99
CA GLY A 627 6.26 -2.67 60.17
C GLY A 627 5.88 -1.80 58.97
N HIS A 628 4.62 -1.37 58.93
CA HIS A 628 4.16 -0.19 58.18
C HIS A 628 4.78 1.10 58.76
N GLN A 629 5.06 2.10 57.93
CA GLN A 629 4.61 3.48 58.16
C GLN A 629 4.84 4.42 56.95
N SER A 630 3.87 5.31 56.81
CA SER A 630 3.68 6.42 55.86
C SER A 630 4.41 7.72 56.29
N HIS A 631 4.96 8.50 55.34
CA HIS A 631 4.64 9.93 55.08
C HIS A 631 5.71 10.66 54.23
N ALA A 632 5.20 11.39 53.22
CA ALA A 632 5.51 12.77 52.82
C ALA A 632 6.97 13.28 52.58
N SER A 633 7.24 13.63 51.31
CA SER A 633 7.82 14.88 50.76
C SER A 633 9.01 15.60 51.45
N VAL A 634 10.06 15.94 50.67
CA VAL A 634 10.48 17.33 50.26
C VAL A 634 11.88 17.33 49.60
N ALA A 635 11.95 18.02 48.46
CA ALA A 635 13.02 18.82 47.81
C ALA A 635 14.55 18.55 47.99
N ALA A 636 15.20 18.48 46.82
CA ALA A 636 16.31 19.32 46.30
C ALA A 636 17.78 19.17 46.77
N ALA A 637 18.62 19.02 45.73
CA ALA A 637 19.88 19.74 45.43
C ALA A 637 21.26 19.09 45.73
N SER A 638 21.95 18.80 44.61
CA SER A 638 23.33 19.18 44.22
C SER A 638 24.60 18.49 44.80
N ASN A 639 25.42 18.01 43.84
CA ASN A 639 26.90 17.96 43.75
C ASN A 639 27.64 17.09 44.80
N THR A 640 28.71 16.33 44.55
CA THR A 640 29.83 16.43 43.59
C THR A 640 30.63 15.10 43.59
N ALA A 641 31.48 14.92 42.58
CA ALA A 641 32.34 13.78 42.24
C ALA A 641 33.28 13.21 43.33
N SER A 642 33.71 11.95 43.18
CA SER A 642 35.13 11.53 43.00
C SER A 642 35.31 9.99 43.03
N ALA A 643 36.44 9.56 42.45
CA ALA A 643 36.76 8.27 41.84
C ALA A 643 37.27 7.12 42.75
N SER A 644 37.37 5.94 42.11
CA SER A 644 38.36 4.84 42.25
C SER A 644 37.98 3.55 43.04
N ALA A 645 38.40 2.43 42.44
CA ALA A 645 37.94 1.03 42.54
C ALA A 645 38.81 0.14 43.48
N PRO A 646 38.83 -1.22 43.39
CA PRO A 646 37.80 -2.29 43.50
C PRO A 646 38.10 -3.23 44.72
N PRO A 647 37.40 -4.36 45.04
CA PRO A 647 37.50 -5.65 44.30
C PRO A 647 36.28 -6.64 44.35
N GLN A 648 36.34 -7.63 43.43
CA GLN A 648 35.94 -9.04 43.52
C GLN A 648 34.45 -9.52 43.53
N GLN A 649 34.10 -10.11 42.38
CA GLN A 649 33.28 -11.31 42.08
C GLN A 649 32.51 -12.00 43.21
N MET A 650 31.19 -12.21 43.00
CA MET A 650 30.55 -13.55 42.97
C MET A 650 29.11 -13.52 42.38
N SER A 651 28.83 -14.54 41.58
CA SER A 651 27.55 -15.11 41.09
C SER A 651 26.64 -14.30 40.15
N GLU A 652 26.64 -14.76 38.90
CA GLU A 652 25.80 -14.43 37.76
C GLU A 652 24.32 -14.79 37.99
N ASN A 653 23.43 -13.93 37.49
CA ASN A 653 22.00 -14.15 37.38
C ASN A 653 21.64 -13.93 35.89
N PRO A 654 21.04 -14.88 35.16
CA PRO A 654 20.86 -14.74 33.72
C PRO A 654 19.55 -14.00 33.43
N SER A 655 19.60 -12.67 33.33
CA SER A 655 18.45 -11.88 32.87
C SER A 655 18.78 -10.61 32.08
N THR A 656 19.99 -10.44 31.58
CA THR A 656 20.46 -9.17 30.97
C THR A 656 20.77 -9.27 29.47
N GLY A 657 19.99 -10.06 28.71
CA GLY A 657 20.20 -10.24 27.27
C GLY A 657 19.47 -9.24 26.36
N PHE A 658 18.69 -8.31 26.92
CA PHE A 658 17.80 -7.43 26.13
C PHE A 658 18.31 -5.99 25.99
N GLU A 659 19.16 -5.51 26.90
CA GLU A 659 19.56 -4.09 26.96
C GLU A 659 20.73 -3.74 26.03
N GLU A 660 21.63 -4.68 25.72
CA GLU A 660 22.90 -4.39 25.01
C GLU A 660 22.75 -4.22 23.48
N PHE A 661 21.55 -4.41 22.92
CA PHE A 661 21.31 -4.36 21.48
C PHE A 661 20.51 -3.12 21.02
N MET A 662 20.23 -2.18 21.94
CA MET A 662 19.42 -0.98 21.66
C MET A 662 20.24 0.31 21.43
N ASP A 663 21.57 0.24 21.31
CA ASP A 663 22.40 1.40 20.98
C ASP A 663 22.41 1.67 19.47
N LEU A 664 21.71 2.74 19.09
CA LEU A 664 21.73 3.37 17.77
C LEU A 664 23.01 4.19 17.59
N ASP A 665 24.14 3.54 17.30
CA ASP A 665 25.32 4.21 16.76
C ASP A 665 25.96 3.39 15.64
N GLY A 666 25.82 3.90 14.42
CA GLY A 666 26.43 3.30 13.24
C GLY A 666 25.85 3.90 11.97
N LEU A 667 26.35 5.09 11.62
CA LEU A 667 26.60 5.61 10.26
C LEU A 667 26.68 7.15 10.33
N GLY A 668 27.80 7.64 10.86
CA GLY A 668 28.30 9.01 10.67
C GLY A 668 29.58 8.94 9.85
N GLY A 669 29.66 9.74 8.78
CA GLY A 669 30.70 9.65 7.75
C GLY A 669 32.10 10.07 8.17
N GLY A 670 33.06 9.73 7.30
CA GLY A 670 34.44 10.21 7.34
C GLY A 670 35.17 9.82 6.06
N ASP A 671 35.61 10.84 5.32
CA ASP A 671 36.49 10.78 4.16
C ASP A 671 37.75 9.93 4.41
N ILE A 672 38.12 9.08 3.46
CA ILE A 672 39.52 8.67 3.27
C ILE A 672 39.85 8.74 1.78
N MET A 673 40.62 9.78 1.45
CA MET A 673 41.42 9.94 0.24
C MET A 673 42.76 9.20 0.39
N GLY A 674 43.25 8.64 -0.71
CA GLY A 674 44.61 8.10 -0.91
C GLY A 674 44.65 6.57 -0.96
N GLY A 675 45.15 5.88 -1.98
CA GLY A 675 46.04 6.24 -3.08
C GLY A 675 47.05 5.08 -3.27
N PHE A 676 47.35 4.73 -4.54
CA PHE A 676 48.32 3.72 -5.03
C PHE A 676 47.91 2.24 -4.88
N ASP A 677 48.13 1.33 -5.84
CA ASP A 677 48.91 1.36 -7.08
C ASP A 677 48.42 0.30 -8.10
N GLN A 678 48.93 0.46 -9.31
CA GLN A 678 48.78 -0.27 -10.56
C GLN A 678 49.04 -1.79 -10.51
N SER A 679 48.42 -2.45 -11.50
CA SER A 679 48.99 -3.47 -12.42
C SER A 679 48.26 -4.82 -12.41
N TYR A 680 47.54 -5.12 -13.49
CA TYR A 680 47.96 -6.06 -14.55
C TYR A 680 46.78 -6.31 -15.53
N VAL A 681 47.02 -5.91 -16.79
CA VAL A 681 46.47 -6.36 -18.09
C VAL A 681 44.95 -6.44 -18.29
#